data_AF-A0A1Y3NIA0-F1
#
_entry.id   AF-A0A1Y3NIA0-F1
#
_cell.length_a   1.000
_cell.length_b   1.000
_cell.length_c   1.000
_cell.angle_alpha   90.00
_cell.angle_beta   90.00
_cell.angle_gamma   90.00
#
_symmetry.space_group_name_H-M   'P 1'
#
loop_
_entity.id
_entity.type
_entity.pdbx_description
1 polymer ?
#
loop_
_entity_poly.entity_id
_entity_poly.type
_entity_poly.pdbx_seq_one_letter_code
_entity_poly.pdbx_strand_id
1 'polypeptide(L)'
;MGKKDRVKGNYKSSSSSRAAELLGGGNYSPLAANFSSLAANFSSFSFGNTLVDDFEGVSEDLKVMLKKLNKKDSTTKIRALEEICQYFNTKADDTEIKNLLPGWPKLYSRICIDVDRRVRILIGNAHLILVKTLKKKIAPHLKNLIGPWICSTFDPCPDVCKVAKEAYSIAFPSKPLEALIFCQEDILNYISENLFEKTPEQLSDPRFYSKEEIMMKYSRLIITSLYALIYLLEKLPKISIQKCQDQYDYIFGNKQLWNFATHEDNAIRKAVYNLIKSLCLHNSAVLSPIFPGKVFSEKDSSIYVDTWETLVLITKESPESWIMASQKKPLINKFFNYLKTGACLSIEVVYPCLIALLDNFPPEITEKENFYHDFFENFWKGYSNQRMRINNSKVFMNSYLECIFYVIAKSNNEQLKKELIEREFMDIVKYTVEPYSNNDIKGLFNSSELIGLVSTFISNLKISKRIDDSIFEFFNEKYQKLLIEKLINVDESSLSKDNFISTCQISSTLLIETYKKCSKHMKSLNKQTYSENILSKLLEHMIHNMKLNELLSGYSVFISNTVLVLPHLIESKSIMEYLDKIFNDELLQIIGNSTSLLNNLYCLISEYFRVLAKNNEQEKLDSTWNNIICTILCQEKNDYLNILSNLLEHIKLKNIKKDFSLPELDQVVVDIINNNEFNNSKTASKLVSICLSCYNTDLKLISDSTADICVKKIVDEFNYFSSINYYSLVDGKFSVSSLLSVIELLNIILDISKLKGSLVVHLPSSHRFDIISKILSFLCFSVNFSEFVEIEEEENYSRDSITETIHVFNQLSKSIWDNLKLEVRKGSVDNNDLKELISFLMSYRNSIFKDISHHGSPTEFANQVKEILSLVKDPMEKDNIINKAIMNTQEYWKSLSKTYFVDDIILAVVRDQSKLVPFISNTKTENVNEEEDEPILYDIYGLSYYARLAIFTLNFIKDIGVQVFFKKNADGVRSRLWVINELIFVQNILKNCNLLKKTTNAIISSESLQADSFQYDISRIIDKLTAKDKAQVGEGEEDGDETIETIIDEEEEEKEEGEGEGEEEEEYDEEMADMYWDTITELINFDENIEIANRDTIISLISNAFRIIKETGYQYSSVFSTLLGYALKKYEISEERAEILLSEVIEPTIFINGKC
;
A
#
# COMPACT_ATOMS: atom_id res chain seq x y z
N MET A 1 51.43 -25.14 -34.03
CA MET A 1 51.04 -26.24 -34.95
C MET A 1 50.52 -27.42 -34.14
N GLY A 2 49.32 -27.93 -34.46
CA GLY A 2 48.94 -29.35 -34.25
C GLY A 2 48.09 -29.73 -33.03
N LYS A 3 46.91 -30.32 -33.30
CA LYS A 3 45.75 -30.68 -32.43
C LYS A 3 45.87 -31.96 -31.57
N LYS A 4 45.12 -31.96 -30.45
CA LYS A 4 44.26 -32.98 -29.76
C LYS A 4 44.46 -34.50 -29.93
N ASP A 5 44.38 -35.24 -28.80
CA ASP A 5 43.22 -36.11 -28.48
C ASP A 5 43.08 -36.47 -26.97
N ARG A 6 41.83 -36.70 -26.51
CA ARG A 6 41.36 -36.97 -25.13
C ARG A 6 41.12 -38.48 -24.89
N VAL A 7 41.16 -38.96 -23.62
CA VAL A 7 40.10 -39.76 -22.90
C VAL A 7 40.52 -40.16 -21.46
N LYS A 8 39.50 -40.32 -20.61
CA LYS A 8 39.34 -40.40 -19.14
C LYS A 8 39.91 -41.64 -18.39
N GLY A 9 40.43 -41.40 -17.18
CA GLY A 9 39.88 -41.91 -15.90
C GLY A 9 40.17 -43.34 -15.43
N ASN A 10 41.25 -43.53 -14.67
CA ASN A 10 41.54 -44.70 -13.81
C ASN A 10 40.86 -44.59 -12.43
N TYR A 11 40.42 -45.70 -11.82
CA TYR A 11 40.64 -46.01 -10.39
C TYR A 11 40.44 -47.51 -10.07
N LYS A 12 41.29 -48.00 -9.15
CA LYS A 12 41.66 -49.40 -8.85
C LYS A 12 40.83 -49.98 -7.68
N SER A 13 40.67 -51.29 -7.62
CA SER A 13 39.98 -52.05 -6.55
C SER A 13 40.76 -52.07 -5.22
N SER A 14 40.05 -51.98 -4.08
CA SER A 14 40.61 -52.10 -2.72
C SER A 14 40.25 -53.44 -2.05
N SER A 15 41.22 -53.96 -1.31
CA SER A 15 41.40 -55.34 -0.85
C SER A 15 40.64 -55.72 0.44
N SER A 16 40.11 -56.96 0.46
CA SER A 16 39.29 -57.57 1.51
C SER A 16 40.06 -58.32 2.61
N SER A 17 41.39 -58.31 2.61
CA SER A 17 42.19 -59.13 3.55
C SER A 17 42.45 -58.47 4.91
N ARG A 18 42.32 -57.14 5.04
CA ARG A 18 42.68 -56.42 6.27
C ARG A 18 41.58 -56.36 7.33
N ALA A 19 40.33 -56.71 6.97
CA ALA A 19 39.18 -56.73 7.88
C ALA A 19 39.08 -58.05 8.68
N ALA A 20 39.72 -59.12 8.22
CA ALA A 20 39.66 -60.44 8.87
C ALA A 20 40.56 -60.55 10.11
N GLU A 21 41.61 -59.74 10.23
CA GLU A 21 42.52 -59.77 11.40
C GLU A 21 41.94 -59.08 12.65
N LEU A 22 40.97 -58.17 12.49
CA LEU A 22 40.40 -57.39 13.61
C LEU A 22 39.29 -58.11 14.40
N LEU A 23 38.86 -59.30 13.97
CA LEU A 23 37.81 -60.09 14.63
C LEU A 23 38.36 -61.20 15.55
N GLY A 24 39.68 -61.41 15.57
CA GLY A 24 40.34 -62.47 16.32
C GLY A 24 41.00 -62.00 17.62
N GLY A 25 40.22 -61.54 18.61
CA GLY A 25 40.76 -61.42 19.97
C GLY A 25 39.99 -60.52 20.94
N GLY A 26 39.39 -61.12 21.98
CA GLY A 26 38.97 -60.40 23.18
C GLY A 26 37.71 -60.95 23.86
N ASN A 27 37.81 -61.26 25.15
CA ASN A 27 36.90 -62.09 25.96
C ASN A 27 35.52 -61.51 26.33
N TYR A 28 34.55 -62.42 26.36
CA TYR A 28 33.32 -62.56 27.16
C TYR A 28 32.76 -61.38 28.00
N SER A 29 31.55 -60.96 27.61
CA SER A 29 30.57 -60.17 28.39
C SER A 29 29.16 -60.75 28.14
N PRO A 30 28.20 -60.71 29.09
CA PRO A 30 26.93 -61.48 29.04
C PRO A 30 25.88 -60.93 28.06
N LEU A 31 26.32 -60.33 26.95
CA LEU A 31 25.52 -59.89 25.81
C LEU A 31 25.37 -60.95 24.71
N ALA A 32 26.12 -62.04 24.76
CA ALA A 32 26.12 -63.08 23.72
C ALA A 32 24.84 -63.93 23.68
N ALA A 33 24.07 -64.02 24.78
CA ALA A 33 22.84 -64.81 24.82
C ALA A 33 21.68 -64.19 24.01
N ASN A 34 21.68 -62.87 23.81
CA ASN A 34 20.70 -62.17 22.96
C ASN A 34 21.10 -62.14 21.47
N PHE A 35 22.33 -62.53 21.13
CA PHE A 35 22.74 -62.60 19.72
C PHE A 35 22.17 -63.84 19.03
N SER A 36 21.91 -64.91 19.77
CA SER A 36 21.26 -66.12 19.25
C SER A 36 19.77 -65.90 18.93
N SER A 37 19.07 -65.04 19.68
CA SER A 37 17.69 -64.65 19.36
C SER A 37 17.62 -63.61 18.23
N LEU A 38 18.62 -62.73 18.12
CA LEU A 38 18.77 -61.87 16.93
C LEU A 38 19.03 -62.68 15.66
N ALA A 39 19.86 -63.72 15.71
CA ALA A 39 20.13 -64.58 14.56
C ALA A 39 18.88 -65.36 14.10
N ALA A 40 18.04 -65.80 15.04
CA ALA A 40 16.73 -66.39 14.74
C ALA A 40 15.75 -65.37 14.12
N ASN A 41 15.75 -64.11 14.56
CA ASN A 41 14.93 -63.04 13.98
C ASN A 41 15.46 -62.49 12.64
N PHE A 42 16.77 -62.60 12.37
CA PHE A 42 17.37 -62.28 11.06
C PHE A 42 16.93 -63.24 9.95
N SER A 43 16.46 -64.45 10.29
CA SER A 43 15.91 -65.40 9.32
C SER A 43 14.65 -64.88 8.61
N SER A 44 13.95 -63.89 9.17
CA SER A 44 12.77 -63.27 8.56
C SER A 44 13.10 -62.35 7.37
N PHE A 45 14.35 -61.91 7.20
CA PHE A 45 14.78 -61.09 6.05
C PHE A 45 15.14 -61.94 4.81
N SER A 46 15.29 -63.25 4.96
CA SER A 46 15.71 -64.16 3.87
C SER A 46 14.57 -64.76 3.04
N PHE A 47 13.30 -64.44 3.35
CA PHE A 47 12.12 -64.97 2.64
C PHE A 47 11.78 -64.23 1.32
N GLY A 48 12.54 -63.21 0.92
CA GLY A 48 12.18 -62.35 -0.20
C GLY A 48 12.20 -63.01 -1.58
N ASN A 49 13.12 -63.94 -1.81
CA ASN A 49 13.27 -64.55 -3.14
C ASN A 49 12.22 -65.63 -3.44
N THR A 50 11.77 -66.39 -2.44
CA THR A 50 10.84 -67.52 -2.65
C THR A 50 9.42 -67.08 -3.00
N LEU A 51 8.97 -65.92 -2.51
CA LEU A 51 7.61 -65.42 -2.73
C LEU A 51 7.25 -65.18 -4.19
N VAL A 52 8.23 -64.87 -5.03
CA VAL A 52 8.01 -64.60 -6.46
C VAL A 52 8.14 -65.87 -7.29
N ASP A 53 8.90 -66.86 -6.81
CA ASP A 53 9.08 -68.15 -7.46
C ASP A 53 7.81 -69.01 -7.39
N ASP A 54 7.02 -68.84 -6.33
CA ASP A 54 5.77 -69.56 -6.06
C ASP A 54 4.56 -69.04 -6.87
N PHE A 55 4.74 -68.02 -7.73
CA PHE A 55 3.67 -67.55 -8.62
C PHE A 55 3.48 -68.51 -9.80
N GLU A 56 2.55 -69.46 -9.64
CA GLU A 56 2.12 -70.36 -10.71
C GLU A 56 1.34 -69.59 -11.80
N GLY A 57 1.66 -69.82 -13.08
CA GLY A 57 0.96 -69.20 -14.20
C GLY A 57 1.30 -67.72 -14.44
N VAL A 58 2.48 -67.28 -14.00
CA VAL A 58 3.07 -65.96 -14.28
C VAL A 58 4.33 -66.12 -15.14
N SER A 59 4.52 -65.28 -16.16
CA SER A 59 5.68 -65.33 -17.05
C SER A 59 7.01 -65.12 -16.28
N GLU A 60 8.07 -65.77 -16.77
CA GLU A 60 9.40 -65.61 -16.17
C GLU A 60 9.93 -64.18 -16.26
N ASP A 61 9.59 -63.45 -17.33
CA ASP A 61 9.96 -62.03 -17.49
C ASP A 61 9.36 -61.18 -16.35
N LEU A 62 8.08 -61.37 -16.02
CA LEU A 62 7.42 -60.66 -14.94
C LEU A 62 7.95 -61.08 -13.56
N LYS A 63 8.24 -62.37 -13.35
CA LYS A 63 8.91 -62.83 -12.12
C LYS A 63 10.28 -62.18 -11.94
N VAL A 64 11.08 -62.03 -13.00
CA VAL A 64 12.38 -61.34 -12.95
C VAL A 64 12.19 -59.87 -12.55
N MET A 65 11.21 -59.17 -13.13
CA MET A 65 10.90 -57.79 -12.76
C MET A 65 10.48 -57.67 -11.29
N LEU A 66 9.60 -58.54 -10.79
CA LEU A 66 9.15 -58.57 -9.39
C LEU A 66 10.30 -58.89 -8.41
N LYS A 67 11.23 -59.77 -8.79
CA LYS A 67 12.43 -60.07 -7.98
C LYS A 67 13.35 -58.85 -7.83
N LYS A 68 13.41 -57.94 -8.81
CA LYS A 68 14.18 -56.68 -8.70
C LYS A 68 13.68 -55.81 -7.55
N LEU A 69 12.40 -55.91 -7.14
CA LEU A 69 11.84 -55.15 -6.02
C LEU A 69 12.39 -55.56 -4.65
N ASN A 70 12.99 -56.76 -4.54
CA ASN A 70 13.70 -57.21 -3.34
C ASN A 70 15.07 -56.54 -3.16
N LYS A 71 15.59 -55.86 -4.20
CA LYS A 71 16.88 -55.16 -4.10
C LYS A 71 16.77 -53.98 -3.15
N LYS A 72 17.88 -53.57 -2.56
CA LYS A 72 17.92 -52.41 -1.66
C LYS A 72 17.82 -51.08 -2.41
N ASP A 73 18.51 -51.00 -3.56
CA ASP A 73 18.68 -49.76 -4.33
C ASP A 73 17.37 -49.22 -4.90
N SER A 74 17.03 -47.98 -4.55
CA SER A 74 15.77 -47.34 -4.96
C SER A 74 15.70 -47.13 -6.48
N THR A 75 16.82 -46.85 -7.16
CA THR A 75 16.80 -46.65 -8.62
C THR A 75 16.47 -47.94 -9.36
N THR A 76 16.94 -49.08 -8.85
CA THR A 76 16.61 -50.42 -9.35
C THR A 76 15.13 -50.74 -9.14
N LYS A 77 14.57 -50.40 -7.96
CA LYS A 77 13.13 -50.57 -7.70
C LYS A 77 12.27 -49.69 -8.60
N ILE A 78 12.66 -48.43 -8.82
CA ILE A 78 11.95 -47.49 -9.69
C ILE A 78 11.87 -48.04 -11.11
N ARG A 79 13.02 -48.39 -11.71
CA ARG A 79 13.06 -48.97 -13.06
C ARG A 79 12.23 -50.26 -13.14
N ALA A 80 12.35 -51.13 -12.14
CA ALA A 80 11.54 -52.35 -12.10
C ALA A 80 10.04 -52.07 -12.01
N LEU A 81 9.60 -51.08 -11.23
CA LEU A 81 8.18 -50.72 -11.14
C LEU A 81 7.67 -50.02 -12.40
N GLU A 82 8.49 -49.23 -13.09
CA GLU A 82 8.17 -48.67 -14.41
C GLU A 82 7.97 -49.78 -15.45
N GLU A 83 8.91 -50.73 -15.50
CA GLU A 83 8.81 -51.94 -16.34
C GLU A 83 7.54 -52.74 -16.02
N ILE A 84 7.22 -52.93 -14.73
CA ILE A 84 6.00 -53.64 -14.28
C ILE A 84 4.73 -52.89 -14.69
N CYS A 85 4.67 -51.57 -14.51
CA CYS A 85 3.52 -50.77 -14.91
C CYS A 85 3.31 -50.84 -16.43
N GLN A 86 4.39 -50.75 -17.22
CA GLN A 86 4.32 -50.89 -18.67
C GLN A 86 3.87 -52.31 -19.07
N TYR A 87 4.40 -53.35 -18.42
CA TYR A 87 4.03 -54.73 -18.67
C TYR A 87 2.53 -54.97 -18.39
N PHE A 88 2.01 -54.49 -17.24
CA PHE A 88 0.59 -54.60 -16.90
C PHE A 88 -0.33 -53.86 -17.88
N ASN A 89 0.11 -52.75 -18.47
CA ASN A 89 -0.70 -51.98 -19.42
C ASN A 89 -0.70 -52.55 -20.85
N THR A 90 0.35 -53.28 -21.25
CA THR A 90 0.60 -53.60 -22.67
C THR A 90 0.72 -55.09 -23.00
N LYS A 91 1.12 -55.93 -22.04
CA LYS A 91 1.51 -57.32 -22.31
C LYS A 91 0.79 -58.36 -21.46
N ALA A 92 0.31 -57.98 -20.27
CA ALA A 92 -0.31 -58.92 -19.35
C ALA A 92 -1.78 -59.17 -19.70
N ASP A 93 -2.20 -60.45 -19.68
CA ASP A 93 -3.62 -60.79 -19.73
C ASP A 93 -4.26 -60.81 -18.33
N ASP A 94 -5.59 -60.75 -18.30
CA ASP A 94 -6.40 -60.79 -17.08
C ASP A 94 -6.09 -62.00 -16.17
N THR A 95 -5.67 -63.12 -16.77
CA THR A 95 -5.37 -64.38 -16.10
C THR A 95 -4.01 -64.36 -15.40
N GLU A 96 -2.98 -63.83 -16.05
CA GLU A 96 -1.64 -63.66 -15.52
C GLU A 96 -1.64 -62.70 -14.32
N ILE A 97 -2.33 -61.56 -14.43
CA ILE A 97 -2.45 -60.60 -13.32
C ILE A 97 -3.24 -61.21 -12.16
N LYS A 98 -4.27 -62.03 -12.43
CA LYS A 98 -5.02 -62.73 -11.38
C LYS A 98 -4.13 -63.71 -10.62
N ASN A 99 -3.21 -64.38 -11.30
CA ASN A 99 -2.28 -65.33 -10.68
C ASN A 99 -1.28 -64.67 -9.72
N LEU A 100 -1.11 -63.34 -9.77
CA LEU A 100 -0.31 -62.60 -8.78
C LEU A 100 -1.03 -62.41 -7.44
N LEU A 101 -2.37 -62.48 -7.39
CA LEU A 101 -3.14 -62.12 -6.21
C LEU A 101 -2.79 -62.90 -4.92
N PRO A 102 -2.39 -64.18 -4.95
CA PRO A 102 -1.98 -64.90 -3.73
C PRO A 102 -0.79 -64.26 -3.00
N GLY A 103 0.19 -63.73 -3.73
CA GLY A 103 1.42 -63.14 -3.19
C GLY A 103 1.49 -61.61 -3.24
N TRP A 104 0.62 -60.97 -4.05
CA TRP A 104 0.56 -59.51 -4.18
C TRP A 104 0.37 -58.77 -2.84
N PRO A 105 -0.50 -59.20 -1.89
CA PRO A 105 -0.69 -58.49 -0.62
C PRO A 105 0.59 -58.36 0.21
N LYS A 106 1.38 -59.43 0.27
CA LYS A 106 2.66 -59.45 0.99
C LYS A 106 3.72 -58.58 0.30
N LEU A 107 3.72 -58.57 -1.03
CA LEU A 107 4.61 -57.70 -1.80
C LEU A 107 4.23 -56.23 -1.63
N TYR A 108 2.96 -55.89 -1.83
CA TYR A 108 2.44 -54.53 -1.75
C TYR A 108 2.67 -53.91 -0.37
N SER A 109 2.28 -54.60 0.70
CA SER A 109 2.46 -54.14 2.10
C SER A 109 3.91 -53.78 2.45
N ARG A 110 4.88 -54.46 1.84
CA ARG A 110 6.31 -54.22 2.06
C ARG A 110 6.83 -53.03 1.25
N ILE A 111 6.39 -52.88 0.00
CA ILE A 111 6.91 -51.85 -0.92
C ILE A 111 6.17 -50.52 -0.76
N CYS A 112 4.88 -50.53 -0.38
CA CYS A 112 4.10 -49.30 -0.19
C CYS A 112 4.59 -48.42 0.98
N ILE A 113 5.49 -48.93 1.83
CA ILE A 113 6.11 -48.19 2.93
C ILE A 113 7.57 -47.79 2.64
N ASP A 114 8.07 -47.95 1.42
CA ASP A 114 9.48 -47.67 1.05
C ASP A 114 9.91 -46.23 1.37
N VAL A 115 11.19 -46.02 1.69
CA VAL A 115 11.75 -44.71 2.03
C VAL A 115 11.59 -43.73 0.85
N ASP A 116 11.87 -44.17 -0.38
CA ASP A 116 11.78 -43.33 -1.58
C ASP A 116 10.32 -43.14 -2.00
N ARG A 117 9.89 -41.87 -2.07
CA ARG A 117 8.51 -41.51 -2.48
C ARG A 117 8.15 -42.03 -3.87
N ARG A 118 9.10 -42.07 -4.82
CA ARG A 118 8.84 -42.52 -6.20
C ARG A 118 8.53 -44.01 -6.25
N VAL A 119 9.21 -44.81 -5.42
CA VAL A 119 8.90 -46.24 -5.26
C VAL A 119 7.46 -46.41 -4.75
N ARG A 120 7.04 -45.61 -3.76
CA ARG A 120 5.67 -45.64 -3.22
C ARG A 120 4.61 -45.22 -4.26
N ILE A 121 4.89 -44.19 -5.06
CA ILE A 121 4.00 -43.76 -6.17
C ILE A 121 3.85 -44.89 -7.19
N LEU A 122 4.96 -45.47 -7.64
CA LEU A 122 4.96 -46.46 -8.71
C LEU A 122 4.34 -47.81 -8.29
N ILE A 123 4.55 -48.27 -7.04
CA ILE A 123 3.83 -49.45 -6.54
C ILE A 123 2.33 -49.17 -6.40
N GLY A 124 1.96 -47.92 -6.05
CA GLY A 124 0.57 -47.45 -6.10
C GLY A 124 -0.01 -47.53 -7.50
N ASN A 125 0.74 -47.08 -8.53
CA ASN A 125 0.32 -47.15 -9.93
C ASN A 125 0.17 -48.59 -10.41
N ALA A 126 1.12 -49.46 -10.08
CA ALA A 126 1.02 -50.89 -10.37
C ALA A 126 -0.23 -51.50 -9.72
N HIS A 127 -0.53 -51.13 -8.47
CA HIS A 127 -1.74 -51.56 -7.77
C HIS A 127 -3.02 -51.02 -8.42
N LEU A 128 -3.03 -49.74 -8.82
CA LEU A 128 -4.13 -49.10 -9.55
C LEU A 128 -4.43 -49.82 -10.87
N ILE A 129 -3.41 -50.16 -11.65
CA ILE A 129 -3.56 -50.92 -12.90
C ILE A 129 -4.15 -52.30 -12.59
N LEU A 130 -3.62 -53.02 -11.59
CA LEU A 130 -4.14 -54.33 -11.17
C LEU A 130 -5.62 -54.25 -10.79
N VAL A 131 -6.03 -53.21 -10.04
CA VAL A 131 -7.42 -52.96 -9.67
C VAL A 131 -8.30 -52.68 -10.90
N LYS A 132 -7.84 -51.85 -11.84
CA LYS A 132 -8.53 -51.53 -13.09
C LYS A 132 -8.77 -52.79 -13.94
N THR A 133 -7.77 -53.67 -14.02
CA THR A 133 -7.83 -54.91 -14.80
C THR A 133 -8.72 -55.96 -14.13
N LEU A 134 -8.47 -56.28 -12.85
CA LEU A 134 -9.13 -57.41 -12.19
C LEU A 134 -10.53 -57.12 -11.66
N LYS A 135 -10.86 -55.85 -11.40
CA LYS A 135 -12.17 -55.42 -10.89
C LYS A 135 -12.60 -56.28 -9.69
N LYS A 136 -13.78 -56.91 -9.74
CA LYS A 136 -14.33 -57.76 -8.66
C LYS A 136 -13.47 -59.00 -8.33
N LYS A 137 -12.55 -59.42 -9.20
CA LYS A 137 -11.69 -60.60 -8.97
C LYS A 137 -10.71 -60.41 -7.81
N ILE A 138 -10.47 -59.17 -7.36
CA ILE A 138 -9.61 -58.86 -6.20
C ILE A 138 -10.28 -59.18 -4.85
N ALA A 139 -11.61 -59.31 -4.81
CA ALA A 139 -12.40 -59.44 -3.58
C ALA A 139 -11.93 -60.55 -2.62
N PRO A 140 -11.52 -61.76 -3.07
CA PRO A 140 -11.04 -62.82 -2.17
C PRO A 140 -9.76 -62.46 -1.39
N HIS A 141 -8.96 -61.52 -1.90
CA HIS A 141 -7.70 -61.09 -1.29
C HIS A 141 -7.79 -59.73 -0.61
N LEU A 142 -8.97 -59.09 -0.65
CA LEU A 142 -9.18 -57.71 -0.19
C LEU A 142 -8.78 -57.51 1.26
N LYS A 143 -9.17 -58.42 2.16
CA LYS A 143 -8.86 -58.36 3.59
C LYS A 143 -7.35 -58.26 3.88
N ASN A 144 -6.53 -58.94 3.10
CA ASN A 144 -5.06 -58.91 3.24
C ASN A 144 -4.40 -57.67 2.59
N LEU A 145 -5.12 -56.97 1.70
CA LEU A 145 -4.62 -55.80 0.95
C LEU A 145 -5.03 -54.47 1.56
N ILE A 146 -6.21 -54.44 2.17
CA ILE A 146 -6.91 -53.20 2.48
C ILE A 146 -6.22 -52.38 3.58
N GLY A 147 -5.61 -53.02 4.59
CA GLY A 147 -4.85 -52.34 5.65
C GLY A 147 -3.74 -51.41 5.10
N PRO A 148 -2.70 -51.95 4.43
CA PRO A 148 -1.63 -51.13 3.86
C PRO A 148 -2.13 -50.15 2.81
N TRP A 149 -3.17 -50.51 2.04
CA TRP A 149 -3.75 -49.65 1.02
C TRP A 149 -4.44 -48.42 1.63
N ILE A 150 -5.28 -48.59 2.64
CA ILE A 150 -5.95 -47.48 3.33
C ILE A 150 -4.92 -46.58 4.00
N CYS A 151 -3.90 -47.12 4.67
CA CYS A 151 -2.81 -46.30 5.21
C CYS A 151 -2.10 -45.47 4.13
N SER A 152 -1.86 -46.00 2.92
CA SER A 152 -1.27 -45.25 1.81
C SER A 152 -2.13 -44.07 1.33
N THR A 153 -3.44 -44.06 1.60
CA THR A 153 -4.31 -42.89 1.30
C THR A 153 -4.06 -41.68 2.22
N PHE A 154 -3.23 -41.84 3.25
CA PHE A 154 -2.82 -40.80 4.19
C PHE A 154 -1.31 -40.51 4.13
N ASP A 155 -0.60 -40.99 3.10
CA ASP A 155 0.84 -40.71 2.95
C ASP A 155 1.09 -39.19 2.91
N PRO A 156 2.13 -38.68 3.61
CA PRO A 156 2.49 -37.27 3.56
C PRO A 156 2.83 -36.76 2.15
N CYS A 157 3.18 -37.65 1.21
CA CYS A 157 3.38 -37.31 -0.19
C CYS A 157 2.03 -37.25 -0.93
N PRO A 158 1.61 -36.08 -1.47
CA PRO A 158 0.32 -35.91 -2.11
C PRO A 158 0.06 -36.88 -3.28
N ASP A 159 1.11 -37.18 -4.07
CA ASP A 159 1.00 -38.07 -5.23
C ASP A 159 0.70 -39.53 -4.84
N VAL A 160 1.31 -40.01 -3.75
CA VAL A 160 1.04 -41.36 -3.22
C VAL A 160 -0.42 -41.45 -2.75
N CYS A 161 -0.87 -40.45 -2.00
CA CYS A 161 -2.24 -40.33 -1.52
C CYS A 161 -3.24 -40.30 -2.68
N LYS A 162 -2.97 -39.51 -3.73
CA LYS A 162 -3.80 -39.41 -4.93
C LYS A 162 -3.98 -40.75 -5.62
N VAL A 163 -2.88 -41.46 -5.89
CA VAL A 163 -2.90 -42.76 -6.58
C VAL A 163 -3.63 -43.81 -5.74
N ALA A 164 -3.37 -43.87 -4.43
CA ALA A 164 -4.03 -44.81 -3.54
C ALA A 164 -5.56 -44.57 -3.46
N LYS A 165 -5.98 -43.29 -3.42
CA LYS A 165 -7.40 -42.90 -3.43
C LYS A 165 -8.08 -43.18 -4.78
N GLU A 166 -7.40 -42.95 -5.90
CA GLU A 166 -7.91 -43.31 -7.23
C GLU A 166 -8.13 -44.81 -7.35
N ALA A 167 -7.17 -45.61 -6.89
CA ALA A 167 -7.34 -47.07 -6.90
C ALA A 167 -8.57 -47.46 -6.07
N TYR A 168 -8.75 -46.84 -4.91
CA TYR A 168 -9.85 -47.15 -4.01
C TYR A 168 -11.21 -46.77 -4.60
N SER A 169 -11.32 -45.59 -5.23
CA SER A 169 -12.56 -45.13 -5.86
C SER A 169 -12.95 -46.01 -7.05
N ILE A 170 -11.98 -46.49 -7.82
CA ILE A 170 -12.21 -47.41 -8.94
C ILE A 170 -12.66 -48.80 -8.46
N ALA A 171 -12.08 -49.29 -7.37
CA ALA A 171 -12.49 -50.57 -6.78
C ALA A 171 -13.92 -50.51 -6.22
N PHE A 172 -14.30 -49.37 -5.61
CA PHE A 172 -15.57 -49.22 -4.89
C PHE A 172 -16.35 -47.95 -5.30
N PRO A 173 -16.81 -47.82 -6.55
CA PRO A 173 -17.40 -46.59 -7.07
C PRO A 173 -18.74 -46.22 -6.43
N SER A 174 -19.57 -47.22 -6.07
CA SER A 174 -20.93 -46.98 -5.55
C SER A 174 -21.07 -47.17 -4.04
N LYS A 175 -20.17 -47.93 -3.41
CA LYS A 175 -20.29 -48.39 -2.02
C LYS A 175 -18.94 -48.38 -1.27
N PRO A 176 -18.16 -47.28 -1.29
CA PRO A 176 -16.85 -47.23 -0.64
C PRO A 176 -16.94 -47.49 0.87
N LEU A 177 -17.92 -46.90 1.56
CA LEU A 177 -18.09 -47.11 3.00
C LEU A 177 -18.42 -48.56 3.37
N GLU A 178 -19.18 -49.29 2.55
CA GLU A 178 -19.49 -50.70 2.81
C GLU A 178 -18.22 -51.57 2.76
N ALA A 179 -17.27 -51.24 1.89
CA ALA A 179 -15.99 -51.93 1.83
C ALA A 179 -15.15 -51.70 3.09
N LEU A 180 -15.13 -50.48 3.64
CA LEU A 180 -14.49 -50.20 4.92
C LEU A 180 -15.17 -50.95 6.07
N ILE A 181 -16.50 -51.00 6.11
CA ILE A 181 -17.25 -51.75 7.13
C ILE A 181 -16.92 -53.25 7.04
N PHE A 182 -16.87 -53.80 5.83
CA PHE A 182 -16.57 -55.22 5.61
C PHE A 182 -15.14 -55.61 6.02
N CYS A 183 -14.18 -54.70 5.84
CA CYS A 183 -12.76 -54.91 6.11
C CYS A 183 -12.26 -54.25 7.39
N GLN A 184 -13.17 -53.73 8.23
CA GLN A 184 -12.82 -52.89 9.37
C GLN A 184 -11.84 -53.58 10.32
N GLU A 185 -12.12 -54.83 10.69
CA GLU A 185 -11.26 -55.64 11.57
C GLU A 185 -9.86 -55.82 10.98
N ASP A 186 -9.75 -56.13 9.68
CA ASP A 186 -8.47 -56.35 9.02
C ASP A 186 -7.62 -55.06 8.95
N ILE A 187 -8.27 -53.90 8.76
CA ILE A 187 -7.59 -52.59 8.79
C ILE A 187 -7.10 -52.29 10.22
N LEU A 188 -7.93 -52.52 11.24
CA LEU A 188 -7.58 -52.27 12.64
C LEU A 188 -6.44 -53.17 13.12
N ASN A 189 -6.43 -54.44 12.72
CA ASN A 189 -5.34 -55.37 13.03
C ASN A 189 -4.02 -54.86 12.43
N TYR A 190 -4.01 -54.47 11.16
CA TYR A 190 -2.82 -53.90 10.51
C TYR A 190 -2.33 -52.61 11.19
N ILE A 191 -3.25 -51.72 11.58
CA ILE A 191 -2.93 -50.51 12.35
C ILE A 191 -2.30 -50.89 13.70
N SER A 192 -2.89 -51.85 14.42
CA SER A 192 -2.41 -52.27 15.74
C SER A 192 -1.00 -52.88 15.68
N GLU A 193 -0.71 -53.70 14.67
CA GLU A 193 0.63 -54.25 14.41
C GLU A 193 1.64 -53.12 14.16
N ASN A 194 1.30 -52.15 13.31
CA ASN A 194 2.18 -51.02 13.02
C ASN A 194 2.48 -50.16 14.24
N LEU A 195 1.46 -49.91 15.08
CA LEU A 195 1.60 -49.04 16.24
C LEU A 195 2.36 -49.69 17.41
N PHE A 196 2.16 -51.00 17.63
CA PHE A 196 2.60 -51.66 18.87
C PHE A 196 3.68 -52.72 18.67
N GLU A 197 3.76 -53.35 17.50
CA GLU A 197 4.69 -54.46 17.27
C GLU A 197 5.90 -54.05 16.45
N LYS A 198 5.75 -53.12 15.48
CA LYS A 198 6.85 -52.67 14.62
C LYS A 198 7.79 -51.70 15.34
N THR A 199 9.08 -52.01 15.35
CA THR A 199 10.15 -51.09 15.78
C THR A 199 10.93 -50.52 14.58
N PRO A 200 11.65 -49.38 14.74
CA PRO A 200 12.48 -48.82 13.69
C PRO A 200 13.45 -49.84 13.07
N GLU A 201 14.09 -50.68 13.90
CA GLU A 201 15.07 -51.69 13.50
C GLU A 201 14.45 -52.89 12.77
N GLN A 202 13.17 -53.16 13.00
CA GLN A 202 12.43 -54.21 12.27
C GLN A 202 11.99 -53.74 10.88
N LEU A 203 11.81 -52.44 10.67
CA LEU A 203 11.35 -51.88 9.40
C LEU A 203 12.48 -51.66 8.40
N SER A 204 13.69 -51.41 8.89
CA SER A 204 14.86 -51.08 8.09
C SER A 204 16.13 -51.55 8.79
N ASP A 205 17.05 -52.15 8.03
CA ASP A 205 18.32 -52.65 8.57
C ASP A 205 19.30 -51.47 8.81
N PRO A 206 19.77 -51.26 10.06
CA PRO A 206 20.71 -50.18 10.42
C PRO A 206 22.05 -50.24 9.69
N ARG A 207 22.43 -51.39 9.13
CA ARG A 207 23.65 -51.53 8.32
C ARG A 207 23.54 -50.84 6.97
N PHE A 208 22.32 -50.56 6.54
CA PHE A 208 22.01 -50.18 5.17
C PHE A 208 21.30 -48.83 5.06
N TYR A 209 20.62 -48.38 6.09
CA TYR A 209 19.91 -47.10 6.11
C TYR A 209 20.46 -46.22 7.22
N SER A 210 20.47 -44.89 7.00
CA SER A 210 20.86 -43.95 8.05
C SER A 210 19.80 -43.95 9.16
N LYS A 211 20.19 -43.54 10.38
CA LYS A 211 19.24 -43.41 11.50
C LYS A 211 18.08 -42.49 11.14
N GLU A 212 18.35 -41.41 10.40
CA GLU A 212 17.33 -40.47 9.93
C GLU A 212 16.35 -41.13 8.95
N GLU A 213 16.84 -41.87 7.95
CA GLU A 213 15.98 -42.57 6.98
C GLU A 213 15.08 -43.62 7.65
N ILE A 214 15.63 -44.34 8.62
CA ILE A 214 14.89 -45.33 9.42
C ILE A 214 13.77 -44.64 10.20
N MET A 215 14.08 -43.55 10.89
CA MET A 215 13.10 -42.80 11.68
C MET A 215 12.06 -42.12 10.80
N MET A 216 12.41 -41.58 9.63
CA MET A 216 11.45 -41.03 8.67
C MET A 216 10.45 -42.08 8.18
N LYS A 217 10.91 -43.30 7.89
CA LYS A 217 10.03 -44.41 7.51
C LYS A 217 9.12 -44.82 8.66
N TYR A 218 9.67 -44.96 9.87
CA TYR A 218 8.90 -45.30 11.07
C TYR A 218 7.84 -44.24 11.37
N SER A 219 8.23 -42.97 11.42
CA SER A 219 7.32 -41.85 11.67
C SER A 219 6.17 -41.82 10.67
N ARG A 220 6.47 -41.95 9.37
CA ARG A 220 5.43 -42.04 8.34
C ARG A 220 4.48 -43.21 8.56
N LEU A 221 4.99 -44.39 8.92
CA LEU A 221 4.17 -45.57 9.20
C LEU A 221 3.19 -45.34 10.37
N ILE A 222 3.68 -44.72 11.45
CA ILE A 222 2.85 -44.39 12.61
C ILE A 222 1.80 -43.34 12.24
N ILE A 223 2.21 -42.26 11.56
CA ILE A 223 1.33 -41.17 11.15
C ILE A 223 0.20 -41.67 10.24
N THR A 224 0.51 -42.46 9.20
CA THR A 224 -0.52 -42.99 8.29
C THR A 224 -1.47 -43.95 8.99
N SER A 225 -0.97 -44.74 9.94
CA SER A 225 -1.80 -45.64 10.75
C SER A 225 -2.76 -44.87 11.68
N LEU A 226 -2.28 -43.77 12.30
CA LEU A 226 -3.12 -42.89 13.12
C LEU A 226 -4.19 -42.19 12.28
N TYR A 227 -3.85 -41.66 11.10
CA TYR A 227 -4.82 -41.02 10.22
C TYR A 227 -5.84 -42.01 9.62
N ALA A 228 -5.40 -43.24 9.33
CA ALA A 228 -6.33 -44.31 8.94
C ALA A 228 -7.32 -44.62 10.08
N LEU A 229 -6.85 -44.68 11.33
CA LEU A 229 -7.72 -44.86 12.50
C LEU A 229 -8.72 -43.71 12.65
N ILE A 230 -8.25 -42.45 12.55
CA ILE A 230 -9.11 -41.25 12.55
C ILE A 230 -10.19 -41.36 11.47
N TYR A 231 -9.79 -41.71 10.25
CA TYR A 231 -10.71 -41.82 9.13
C TYR A 231 -11.81 -42.86 9.36
N LEU A 232 -11.48 -44.01 9.96
CA LEU A 232 -12.48 -45.01 10.32
C LEU A 232 -13.46 -44.47 11.38
N LEU A 233 -12.96 -43.76 12.39
CA LEU A 233 -13.81 -43.17 13.46
C LEU A 233 -14.78 -42.12 12.92
N GLU A 234 -14.32 -41.29 11.97
CA GLU A 234 -15.11 -40.18 11.44
C GLU A 234 -16.11 -40.60 10.36
N LYS A 235 -15.78 -41.64 9.56
CA LYS A 235 -16.59 -42.03 8.40
C LYS A 235 -17.50 -43.22 8.63
N LEU A 236 -17.18 -44.11 9.57
CA LEU A 236 -17.98 -45.31 9.78
C LEU A 236 -19.19 -45.04 10.68
N PRO A 237 -20.35 -45.66 10.40
CA PRO A 237 -21.49 -45.62 11.30
C PRO A 237 -21.17 -46.23 12.66
N LYS A 238 -21.71 -45.66 13.75
CA LYS A 238 -21.49 -46.12 15.13
C LYS A 238 -21.78 -47.61 15.34
N ILE A 239 -22.80 -48.15 14.68
CA ILE A 239 -23.18 -49.57 14.75
C ILE A 239 -22.06 -50.47 14.20
N SER A 240 -21.36 -50.04 13.15
CA SER A 240 -20.23 -50.79 12.59
C SER A 240 -19.02 -50.74 13.51
N ILE A 241 -18.72 -49.56 14.08
CA ILE A 241 -17.66 -49.39 15.09
C ILE A 241 -17.88 -50.33 16.29
N GLN A 242 -19.11 -50.43 16.79
CA GLN A 242 -19.47 -51.33 17.89
C GLN A 242 -19.25 -52.82 17.58
N LYS A 243 -19.31 -53.24 16.31
CA LYS A 243 -19.04 -54.65 15.94
C LYS A 243 -17.57 -55.02 16.06
N CYS A 244 -16.67 -54.05 15.96
CA CYS A 244 -15.22 -54.24 16.11
C CYS A 244 -14.71 -53.61 17.43
N GLN A 245 -15.57 -53.57 18.46
CA GLN A 245 -15.25 -52.89 19.72
C GLN A 245 -14.00 -53.49 20.39
N ASP A 246 -13.82 -54.81 20.36
CA ASP A 246 -12.65 -55.48 20.95
C ASP A 246 -11.32 -54.98 20.37
N GLN A 247 -11.25 -54.76 19.04
CA GLN A 247 -10.06 -54.25 18.36
C GLN A 247 -9.82 -52.77 18.72
N TYR A 248 -10.87 -51.96 18.80
CA TYR A 248 -10.76 -50.58 19.27
C TYR A 248 -10.31 -50.51 20.74
N ASP A 249 -10.88 -51.33 21.61
CA ASP A 249 -10.53 -51.40 23.04
C ASP A 249 -9.08 -51.86 23.22
N TYR A 250 -8.60 -52.80 22.39
CA TYR A 250 -7.19 -53.18 22.37
C TYR A 250 -6.27 -52.01 21.99
N ILE A 251 -6.61 -51.26 20.94
CA ILE A 251 -5.82 -50.11 20.49
C ILE A 251 -5.80 -48.99 21.53
N PHE A 252 -6.97 -48.59 22.03
CA PHE A 252 -7.09 -47.48 22.96
C PHE A 252 -6.68 -47.82 24.40
N GLY A 253 -6.80 -49.10 24.79
CA GLY A 253 -6.30 -49.62 26.07
C GLY A 253 -4.77 -49.71 26.12
N ASN A 254 -4.08 -49.69 24.97
CA ASN A 254 -2.63 -49.77 24.92
C ASN A 254 -1.97 -48.43 25.29
N LYS A 255 -1.16 -48.44 26.36
CA LYS A 255 -0.44 -47.25 26.86
C LYS A 255 0.53 -46.64 25.84
N GLN A 256 1.06 -47.44 24.91
CA GLN A 256 2.00 -46.97 23.89
C GLN A 256 1.36 -45.94 22.95
N LEU A 257 0.08 -46.09 22.61
CA LEU A 257 -0.66 -45.13 21.79
C LEU A 257 -0.57 -43.71 22.38
N TRP A 258 -0.81 -43.60 23.69
CA TRP A 258 -0.82 -42.32 24.40
C TRP A 258 0.59 -41.78 24.68
N ASN A 259 1.62 -42.63 24.63
CA ASN A 259 3.01 -42.18 24.74
C ASN A 259 3.49 -41.44 23.50
N PHE A 260 2.87 -41.67 22.34
CA PHE A 260 3.15 -40.91 21.11
C PHE A 260 2.83 -39.41 21.24
N ALA A 261 1.97 -39.01 22.18
CA ALA A 261 1.73 -37.59 22.51
C ALA A 261 2.96 -36.86 23.06
N THR A 262 4.02 -37.57 23.45
CA THR A 262 5.33 -37.00 23.85
C THR A 262 6.48 -37.59 23.06
N HIS A 263 6.21 -38.08 21.84
CA HIS A 263 7.27 -38.57 20.96
C HIS A 263 8.20 -37.43 20.55
N GLU A 264 9.49 -37.72 20.28
CA GLU A 264 10.47 -36.71 19.87
C GLU A 264 10.08 -36.02 18.55
N ASP A 265 9.49 -36.77 17.62
CA ASP A 265 8.96 -36.26 16.35
C ASP A 265 7.62 -35.51 16.50
N ASN A 266 7.62 -34.23 16.12
CA ASN A 266 6.46 -33.34 16.16
C ASN A 266 5.28 -33.82 15.31
N ALA A 267 5.55 -34.44 14.15
CA ALA A 267 4.50 -34.89 13.24
C ALA A 267 3.69 -36.04 13.84
N ILE A 268 4.35 -36.92 14.60
CA ILE A 268 3.68 -37.98 15.38
C ILE A 268 2.83 -37.36 16.49
N ARG A 269 3.37 -36.39 17.25
CA ARG A 269 2.61 -35.70 18.30
C ARG A 269 1.34 -35.08 17.73
N LYS A 270 1.46 -34.35 16.61
CA LYS A 270 0.32 -33.73 15.91
C LYS A 270 -0.73 -34.74 15.44
N ALA A 271 -0.31 -35.89 14.89
CA ALA A 271 -1.24 -36.94 14.49
C ALA A 271 -2.04 -37.50 15.69
N VAL A 272 -1.40 -37.67 16.84
CA VAL A 272 -2.09 -38.09 18.09
C VAL A 272 -3.03 -37.01 18.60
N TYR A 273 -2.65 -35.73 18.53
CA TYR A 273 -3.53 -34.63 18.92
C TYR A 273 -4.80 -34.62 18.06
N ASN A 274 -4.67 -34.82 16.74
CA ASN A 274 -5.82 -34.97 15.83
C ASN A 274 -6.66 -36.21 16.15
N LEU A 275 -6.04 -37.34 16.53
CA LEU A 275 -6.78 -38.51 16.99
C LEU A 275 -7.60 -38.19 18.24
N ILE A 276 -7.03 -37.47 19.20
CA ILE A 276 -7.75 -37.06 20.40
C ILE A 276 -8.90 -36.12 20.06
N LYS A 277 -8.69 -35.15 19.17
CA LYS A 277 -9.76 -34.25 18.70
C LYS A 277 -10.91 -35.06 18.07
N SER A 278 -10.59 -36.02 17.20
CA SER A 278 -11.58 -36.90 16.57
C SER A 278 -12.34 -37.75 17.59
N LEU A 279 -11.64 -38.31 18.59
CA LEU A 279 -12.27 -39.06 19.68
C LEU A 279 -13.21 -38.19 20.52
N CYS A 280 -12.88 -36.93 20.79
CA CYS A 280 -13.79 -36.01 21.50
C CYS A 280 -15.13 -35.86 20.77
N LEU A 281 -15.10 -35.79 19.43
CA LEU A 281 -16.29 -35.59 18.60
C LEU A 281 -17.12 -36.87 18.39
N HIS A 282 -16.47 -38.04 18.37
CA HIS A 282 -17.10 -39.30 17.95
C HIS A 282 -17.25 -40.35 19.06
N ASN A 283 -16.34 -40.39 20.05
CA ASN A 283 -16.34 -41.36 21.15
C ASN A 283 -15.52 -40.88 22.38
N SER A 284 -16.08 -39.95 23.16
CA SER A 284 -15.37 -39.29 24.28
C SER A 284 -15.09 -40.19 25.49
N ALA A 285 -15.75 -41.36 25.59
CA ALA A 285 -15.58 -42.30 26.70
C ALA A 285 -14.18 -42.95 26.76
N VAL A 286 -13.43 -42.88 25.65
CA VAL A 286 -12.15 -43.59 25.46
C VAL A 286 -10.94 -42.66 25.64
N LEU A 287 -11.17 -41.41 26.05
CA LEU A 287 -10.11 -40.42 26.21
C LEU A 287 -9.15 -40.80 27.35
N SER A 288 -7.85 -40.83 27.03
CA SER A 288 -6.82 -41.12 28.02
C SER A 288 -6.71 -39.99 29.05
N PRO A 289 -6.70 -40.30 30.36
CA PRO A 289 -6.56 -39.31 31.42
C PRO A 289 -5.17 -38.67 31.49
N ILE A 290 -4.24 -39.07 30.61
CA ILE A 290 -2.84 -38.66 30.67
C ILE A 290 -2.59 -37.35 29.91
N PHE A 291 -3.37 -37.07 28.86
CA PHE A 291 -3.08 -35.99 27.92
C PHE A 291 -3.09 -34.58 28.55
N PRO A 292 -4.11 -34.16 29.34
CA PRO A 292 -4.15 -32.81 29.90
C PRO A 292 -2.90 -32.44 30.72
N GLY A 293 -2.31 -33.42 31.40
CA GLY A 293 -1.07 -33.22 32.17
C GLY A 293 0.21 -33.08 31.35
N LYS A 294 0.20 -33.52 30.10
CA LYS A 294 1.38 -33.49 29.22
C LYS A 294 1.51 -32.18 28.44
N VAL A 295 0.40 -31.48 28.19
CA VAL A 295 0.38 -30.18 27.51
C VAL A 295 1.35 -29.18 28.15
N PHE A 296 1.41 -29.14 29.48
CA PHE A 296 2.29 -28.22 30.21
C PHE A 296 3.78 -28.59 30.17
N SER A 297 4.13 -29.72 29.56
CA SER A 297 5.52 -30.16 29.35
C SER A 297 6.01 -29.96 27.91
N GLU A 298 5.14 -29.48 27.01
CA GLU A 298 5.49 -29.21 25.62
C GLU A 298 6.45 -28.01 25.55
N LYS A 299 7.49 -28.15 24.74
CA LYS A 299 8.57 -27.15 24.60
C LYS A 299 8.67 -26.59 23.19
N ASP A 300 8.06 -27.25 22.21
CA ASP A 300 8.13 -26.85 20.82
C ASP A 300 6.97 -25.92 20.46
N SER A 301 7.31 -24.66 20.15
CA SER A 301 6.32 -23.64 19.80
C SER A 301 5.54 -23.94 18.52
N SER A 302 6.08 -24.75 17.60
CA SER A 302 5.45 -25.05 16.30
C SER A 302 4.14 -25.84 16.43
N ILE A 303 3.91 -26.49 17.58
CA ILE A 303 2.73 -27.32 17.83
C ILE A 303 1.88 -26.82 19.00
N TYR A 304 2.19 -25.64 19.57
CA TYR A 304 1.42 -25.11 20.69
C TYR A 304 -0.05 -24.85 20.32
N VAL A 305 -0.33 -24.34 19.11
CA VAL A 305 -1.71 -24.16 18.63
C VAL A 305 -2.44 -25.49 18.63
N ASP A 306 -1.88 -26.52 17.97
CA ASP A 306 -2.47 -27.86 17.93
C ASP A 306 -2.69 -28.42 19.36
N THR A 307 -1.73 -28.21 20.26
CA THR A 307 -1.76 -28.72 21.64
C THR A 307 -2.85 -28.05 22.47
N TRP A 308 -2.92 -26.72 22.45
CA TRP A 308 -3.86 -25.94 23.26
C TRP A 308 -5.29 -26.03 22.73
N GLU A 309 -5.49 -26.06 21.41
CA GLU A 309 -6.80 -26.38 20.82
C GLU A 309 -7.30 -27.75 21.27
N THR A 310 -6.41 -28.75 21.29
CA THR A 310 -6.75 -30.09 21.78
C THR A 310 -7.11 -30.07 23.26
N LEU A 311 -6.36 -29.34 24.09
CA LEU A 311 -6.66 -29.18 25.52
C LEU A 311 -8.04 -28.54 25.74
N VAL A 312 -8.34 -27.44 25.02
CA VAL A 312 -9.63 -26.76 25.10
C VAL A 312 -10.77 -27.69 24.69
N LEU A 313 -10.62 -28.42 23.58
CA LEU A 313 -11.64 -29.34 23.10
C LEU A 313 -11.90 -30.48 24.11
N ILE A 314 -10.85 -31.10 24.67
CA ILE A 314 -10.99 -32.13 25.69
C ILE A 314 -11.67 -31.56 26.94
N THR A 315 -11.27 -30.36 27.37
CA THR A 315 -11.85 -29.72 28.56
C THR A 315 -13.34 -29.48 28.36
N LYS A 316 -13.77 -29.11 27.15
CA LYS A 316 -15.17 -28.90 26.79
C LYS A 316 -15.97 -30.20 26.70
N GLU A 317 -15.49 -31.20 25.98
CA GLU A 317 -16.24 -32.43 25.70
C GLU A 317 -16.12 -33.48 26.82
N SER A 318 -15.07 -33.41 27.65
CA SER A 318 -14.84 -34.29 28.79
C SER A 318 -14.12 -33.56 29.94
N PRO A 319 -14.84 -32.69 30.69
CA PRO A 319 -14.27 -31.96 31.82
C PRO A 319 -13.64 -32.89 32.87
N GLU A 320 -14.24 -34.07 33.12
CA GLU A 320 -13.77 -35.08 34.07
C GLU A 320 -12.32 -35.52 33.83
N SER A 321 -11.81 -35.38 32.61
CA SER A 321 -10.41 -35.67 32.26
C SER A 321 -9.42 -34.92 33.15
N TRP A 322 -9.74 -33.71 33.62
CA TRP A 322 -8.92 -32.95 34.56
C TRP A 322 -8.84 -33.61 35.96
N ILE A 323 -9.93 -34.22 36.39
CA ILE A 323 -10.04 -34.94 37.66
C ILE A 323 -9.27 -36.26 37.55
N MET A 324 -9.48 -37.01 36.46
CA MET A 324 -8.78 -38.26 36.22
C MET A 324 -7.26 -38.07 36.08
N ALA A 325 -6.83 -36.99 35.41
CA ALA A 325 -5.41 -36.62 35.31
C ALA A 325 -4.78 -36.22 36.66
N SER A 326 -5.61 -35.85 37.65
CA SER A 326 -5.18 -35.36 38.96
C SER A 326 -4.89 -36.46 39.99
N GLN A 327 -5.04 -37.75 39.65
CA GLN A 327 -4.91 -38.90 40.58
C GLN A 327 -3.59 -38.95 41.37
N LYS A 328 -2.47 -38.49 40.81
CA LYS A 328 -1.17 -38.46 41.50
C LYS A 328 -0.82 -37.10 42.13
N LYS A 329 -1.13 -36.02 41.42
CA LYS A 329 -0.89 -34.63 41.82
C LYS A 329 -1.98 -33.76 41.20
N PRO A 330 -2.52 -32.75 41.90
CA PRO A 330 -3.52 -31.85 41.33
C PRO A 330 -3.02 -31.24 40.02
N LEU A 331 -3.72 -31.51 38.92
CA LEU A 331 -3.37 -30.98 37.61
C LEU A 331 -3.46 -29.46 37.59
N ILE A 332 -4.42 -28.91 38.33
CA ILE A 332 -4.62 -27.46 38.44
C ILE A 332 -3.36 -26.74 38.97
N ASN A 333 -2.60 -27.36 39.87
CA ASN A 333 -1.35 -26.78 40.39
C ASN A 333 -0.25 -26.74 39.31
N LYS A 334 -0.24 -27.72 38.38
CA LYS A 334 0.66 -27.68 37.23
C LYS A 334 0.26 -26.56 36.26
N PHE A 335 -1.03 -26.38 36.04
CA PHE A 335 -1.56 -25.29 35.23
C PHE A 335 -1.20 -23.92 35.82
N PHE A 336 -1.41 -23.70 37.13
CA PHE A 336 -1.01 -22.45 37.79
C PHE A 336 0.49 -22.20 37.74
N ASN A 337 1.32 -23.24 37.94
CA ASN A 337 2.76 -23.10 37.75
C ASN A 337 3.14 -22.74 36.31
N TYR A 338 2.42 -23.26 35.32
CA TYR A 338 2.63 -22.93 33.92
C TYR A 338 2.21 -21.49 33.57
N LEU A 339 1.11 -20.99 34.16
CA LEU A 339 0.74 -19.57 34.04
C LEU A 339 1.80 -18.67 34.68
N LYS A 340 2.28 -19.05 35.86
CA LYS A 340 3.32 -18.31 36.59
C LYS A 340 4.64 -18.19 35.81
N THR A 341 4.95 -19.13 34.92
CA THR A 341 6.12 -19.03 34.04
C THR A 341 5.87 -18.17 32.79
N GLY A 342 4.71 -17.54 32.64
CA GLY A 342 4.34 -16.74 31.47
C GLY A 342 4.12 -17.58 30.21
N ALA A 343 3.60 -18.79 30.36
CA ALA A 343 3.30 -19.72 29.28
C ALA A 343 4.47 -19.97 28.29
N CYS A 344 5.71 -19.98 28.80
CA CYS A 344 6.93 -20.21 28.01
C CYS A 344 7.06 -19.31 26.76
N LEU A 345 6.63 -18.04 26.84
CA LEU A 345 6.66 -17.02 25.78
C LEU A 345 5.58 -17.15 24.69
N SER A 346 4.62 -18.06 24.85
CA SER A 346 3.55 -18.26 23.85
C SER A 346 2.24 -17.61 24.24
N ILE A 347 2.35 -16.30 24.48
CA ILE A 347 1.27 -15.49 25.01
C ILE A 347 0.08 -15.45 24.05
N GLU A 348 0.37 -15.35 22.75
CA GLU A 348 -0.62 -15.23 21.67
C GLU A 348 -1.53 -16.45 21.51
N VAL A 349 -1.07 -17.63 21.94
CA VAL A 349 -1.84 -18.88 21.82
C VAL A 349 -2.51 -19.21 23.15
N VAL A 350 -1.76 -19.15 24.25
CA VAL A 350 -2.22 -19.69 25.54
C VAL A 350 -3.26 -18.81 26.22
N TYR A 351 -3.01 -17.50 26.30
CA TYR A 351 -3.86 -16.61 27.08
C TYR A 351 -5.28 -16.46 26.50
N PRO A 352 -5.47 -16.36 25.17
CA PRO A 352 -6.80 -16.37 24.57
C PRO A 352 -7.59 -17.65 24.83
N CYS A 353 -6.93 -18.80 25.01
CA CYS A 353 -7.60 -20.06 25.36
C CYS A 353 -8.14 -20.09 26.80
N LEU A 354 -7.67 -19.21 27.70
CA LEU A 354 -8.00 -19.30 29.12
C LEU A 354 -9.47 -19.05 29.43
N ILE A 355 -10.13 -18.16 28.67
CA ILE A 355 -11.57 -17.94 28.83
C ILE A 355 -12.38 -19.22 28.52
N ALA A 356 -11.98 -19.95 27.46
CA ALA A 356 -12.62 -21.19 27.08
C ALA A 356 -12.36 -22.31 28.12
N LEU A 357 -11.15 -22.36 28.70
CA LEU A 357 -10.86 -23.27 29.80
C LEU A 357 -11.66 -22.93 31.05
N LEU A 358 -11.71 -21.65 31.46
CA LEU A 358 -12.51 -21.19 32.59
C LEU A 358 -13.99 -21.54 32.44
N ASP A 359 -14.53 -21.49 31.22
CA ASP A 359 -15.93 -21.83 30.96
C ASP A 359 -16.25 -23.31 31.13
N ASN A 360 -15.27 -24.16 30.86
CA ASN A 360 -15.44 -25.61 30.77
C ASN A 360 -14.72 -26.39 31.88
N PHE A 361 -14.05 -25.72 32.83
CA PHE A 361 -13.47 -26.40 33.98
C PHE A 361 -14.55 -27.12 34.82
N PRO A 362 -14.24 -28.32 35.34
CA PRO A 362 -15.15 -29.03 36.24
C PRO A 362 -15.54 -28.19 37.47
N PRO A 363 -16.80 -28.25 37.93
CA PRO A 363 -17.25 -27.56 39.13
C PRO A 363 -16.44 -27.94 40.37
N GLU A 364 -15.96 -29.18 40.46
CA GLU A 364 -15.11 -29.66 41.56
C GLU A 364 -13.77 -28.93 41.65
N ILE A 365 -13.35 -28.24 40.59
CA ILE A 365 -12.15 -27.40 40.55
C ILE A 365 -12.53 -25.93 40.81
N THR A 366 -13.58 -25.42 40.16
CA THR A 366 -13.95 -24.00 40.20
C THR A 366 -14.68 -23.59 41.48
N GLU A 367 -15.40 -24.50 42.14
CA GLU A 367 -16.10 -24.26 43.41
C GLU A 367 -15.19 -24.35 44.64
N LYS A 368 -13.90 -24.71 44.45
CA LYS A 368 -12.93 -24.68 45.55
C LYS A 368 -12.73 -23.25 46.05
N GLU A 369 -12.62 -23.11 47.37
CA GLU A 369 -12.26 -21.83 48.00
C GLU A 369 -10.98 -21.26 47.36
N ASN A 370 -11.00 -19.96 47.10
CA ASN A 370 -9.90 -19.20 46.50
C ASN A 370 -9.51 -19.59 45.06
N PHE A 371 -10.25 -20.45 44.35
CA PHE A 371 -9.90 -20.81 42.96
C PHE A 371 -9.66 -19.59 42.06
N TYR A 372 -10.61 -18.64 42.04
CA TYR A 372 -10.49 -17.44 41.20
C TYR A 372 -9.33 -16.54 41.64
N HIS A 373 -9.11 -16.41 42.95
CA HIS A 373 -7.98 -15.66 43.50
C HIS A 373 -6.66 -16.27 43.03
N ASP A 374 -6.47 -17.58 43.19
CA ASP A 374 -5.25 -18.28 42.77
C ASP A 374 -5.08 -18.25 41.25
N PHE A 375 -6.19 -18.32 40.49
CA PHE A 375 -6.16 -18.19 39.03
C PHE A 375 -5.63 -16.83 38.60
N PHE A 376 -6.23 -15.73 39.08
CA PHE A 376 -5.83 -14.37 38.69
C PHE A 376 -4.45 -14.01 39.24
N GLU A 377 -4.10 -14.44 40.46
CA GLU A 377 -2.77 -14.21 41.03
C GLU A 377 -1.67 -14.93 40.22
N ASN A 378 -1.86 -16.19 39.84
CA ASN A 378 -0.87 -16.92 39.03
C ASN A 378 -0.83 -16.43 37.58
N PHE A 379 -1.96 -15.98 37.03
CA PHE A 379 -2.02 -15.29 35.74
C PHE A 379 -1.16 -14.01 35.82
N TRP A 380 -1.39 -13.14 36.79
CA TRP A 380 -0.64 -11.89 36.96
C TRP A 380 0.86 -12.13 37.23
N LYS A 381 1.22 -13.12 38.04
CA LYS A 381 2.64 -13.52 38.25
C LYS A 381 3.33 -13.96 36.95
N GLY A 382 2.58 -14.46 35.97
CA GLY A 382 3.09 -14.79 34.64
C GLY A 382 3.69 -13.58 33.91
N TYR A 383 3.16 -12.38 34.19
CA TYR A 383 3.72 -11.12 33.73
C TYR A 383 4.98 -10.73 34.51
N SER A 384 4.94 -10.73 35.85
CA SER A 384 6.07 -10.30 36.68
C SER A 384 7.34 -11.14 36.53
N ASN A 385 7.22 -12.42 36.16
CA ASN A 385 8.36 -13.35 36.07
C ASN A 385 9.06 -13.36 34.70
N GLN A 386 8.57 -12.65 33.68
CA GLN A 386 9.15 -12.65 32.34
C GLN A 386 9.56 -11.26 31.86
N ARG A 387 10.62 -11.20 31.04
CA ARG A 387 10.89 -10.07 30.15
C ARG A 387 9.86 -10.09 29.00
N MET A 388 8.58 -9.81 29.31
CA MET A 388 7.54 -9.71 28.30
C MET A 388 7.92 -8.60 27.31
N ARG A 389 7.87 -8.91 26.00
CA ARG A 389 8.00 -7.90 24.96
C ARG A 389 6.74 -7.03 24.99
N ILE A 390 6.89 -5.73 24.73
CA ILE A 390 5.78 -4.76 24.69
C ILE A 390 4.64 -5.27 23.79
N ASN A 391 4.94 -5.88 22.64
CA ASN A 391 3.91 -6.38 21.70
C ASN A 391 3.01 -7.49 22.29
N ASN A 392 3.51 -8.27 23.25
CA ASN A 392 2.74 -9.36 23.85
C ASN A 392 1.91 -8.89 25.06
N SER A 393 2.23 -7.71 25.60
CA SER A 393 1.61 -7.19 26.80
C SER A 393 0.12 -6.90 26.55
N LYS A 394 -0.23 -6.34 25.38
CA LYS A 394 -1.62 -6.12 24.97
C LYS A 394 -2.47 -7.39 24.98
N VAL A 395 -1.99 -8.49 24.40
CA VAL A 395 -2.73 -9.78 24.34
C VAL A 395 -2.92 -10.35 25.74
N PHE A 396 -1.89 -10.26 26.59
CA PHE A 396 -1.96 -10.66 27.99
C PHE A 396 -3.04 -9.87 28.74
N MET A 397 -3.01 -8.53 28.68
CA MET A 397 -3.97 -7.68 29.38
C MET A 397 -5.38 -7.83 28.86
N ASN A 398 -5.55 -7.95 27.54
CA ASN A 398 -6.86 -8.19 26.95
C ASN A 398 -7.44 -9.51 27.47
N SER A 399 -6.66 -10.59 27.46
CA SER A 399 -7.09 -11.90 27.97
C SER A 399 -7.39 -11.86 29.48
N TYR A 400 -6.61 -11.09 30.26
CA TYR A 400 -6.83 -10.90 31.70
C TYR A 400 -8.17 -10.23 31.97
N LEU A 401 -8.41 -9.09 31.30
CA LEU A 401 -9.66 -8.33 31.40
C LEU A 401 -10.85 -9.14 30.87
N GLU A 402 -10.71 -9.88 29.77
CA GLU A 402 -11.76 -10.76 29.26
C GLU A 402 -12.12 -11.86 30.26
N CYS A 403 -11.13 -12.47 30.93
CA CYS A 403 -11.38 -13.46 31.97
C CYS A 403 -12.12 -12.86 33.17
N ILE A 404 -11.73 -11.67 33.65
CA ILE A 404 -12.45 -10.97 34.73
C ILE A 404 -13.89 -10.70 34.31
N PHE A 405 -14.08 -10.12 33.13
CA PHE A 405 -15.41 -9.76 32.62
C PHE A 405 -16.31 -10.99 32.49
N TYR A 406 -15.74 -12.07 31.98
CA TYR A 406 -16.43 -13.35 31.84
C TYR A 406 -16.91 -13.90 33.18
N VAL A 407 -16.06 -13.90 34.23
CA VAL A 407 -16.45 -14.36 35.56
C VAL A 407 -17.54 -13.46 36.16
N ILE A 408 -17.43 -12.14 36.00
CA ILE A 408 -18.47 -11.19 36.45
C ILE A 408 -19.81 -11.45 35.75
N ALA A 409 -19.78 -11.76 34.45
CA ALA A 409 -20.98 -11.98 33.65
C ALA A 409 -21.62 -13.37 33.85
N LYS A 410 -20.87 -14.39 34.28
CA LYS A 410 -21.37 -15.76 34.50
C LYS A 410 -21.73 -16.04 35.96
N SER A 411 -20.98 -15.51 36.92
CA SER A 411 -21.17 -15.83 38.34
C SER A 411 -22.48 -15.26 38.88
N ASN A 412 -23.14 -16.00 39.77
CA ASN A 412 -24.28 -15.50 40.56
C ASN A 412 -23.86 -14.97 41.93
N ASN A 413 -22.59 -15.13 42.31
CA ASN A 413 -22.08 -14.68 43.61
C ASN A 413 -21.68 -13.19 43.53
N GLU A 414 -22.54 -12.30 44.04
CA GLU A 414 -22.28 -10.86 44.07
C GLU A 414 -21.00 -10.49 44.83
N GLN A 415 -20.67 -11.22 45.92
CA GLN A 415 -19.48 -10.94 46.71
C GLN A 415 -18.21 -11.18 45.89
N LEU A 416 -18.16 -12.29 45.14
CA LEU A 416 -17.07 -12.58 44.21
C LEU A 416 -16.95 -11.50 43.12
N LYS A 417 -18.08 -11.04 42.56
CA LYS A 417 -18.06 -9.96 41.55
C LYS A 417 -17.44 -8.68 42.11
N LYS A 418 -17.84 -8.28 43.32
CA LYS A 418 -17.31 -7.09 44.00
C LYS A 418 -15.83 -7.24 44.33
N GLU A 419 -15.39 -8.41 44.78
CA GLU A 419 -13.99 -8.71 45.06
C GLU A 419 -13.12 -8.63 43.81
N LEU A 420 -13.55 -9.19 42.68
CA LEU A 420 -12.84 -9.11 41.41
C LEU A 420 -12.72 -7.67 40.89
N ILE A 421 -13.79 -6.88 41.04
CA ILE A 421 -13.73 -5.45 40.68
C ILE A 421 -12.74 -4.73 41.58
N GLU A 422 -12.82 -4.95 42.90
CA GLU A 422 -12.01 -4.20 43.87
C GLU A 422 -10.53 -4.56 43.86
N ARG A 423 -10.19 -5.85 43.76
CA ARG A 423 -8.80 -6.32 43.84
C ARG A 423 -8.14 -6.38 42.47
N GLU A 424 -8.83 -6.90 41.47
CA GLU A 424 -8.21 -7.13 40.16
C GLU A 424 -8.37 -5.91 39.24
N PHE A 425 -9.61 -5.49 39.01
CA PHE A 425 -9.87 -4.45 38.00
C PHE A 425 -9.50 -3.04 38.48
N MET A 426 -9.85 -2.67 39.72
CA MET A 426 -9.54 -1.33 40.25
C MET A 426 -8.05 -1.09 40.38
N ASP A 427 -7.23 -2.11 40.62
CA ASP A 427 -5.77 -1.96 40.63
C ASP A 427 -5.25 -1.64 39.22
N ILE A 428 -5.79 -2.27 38.17
CA ILE A 428 -5.49 -1.90 36.77
C ILE A 428 -5.90 -0.45 36.47
N VAL A 429 -7.06 -0.02 36.97
CA VAL A 429 -7.51 1.39 36.80
C VAL A 429 -6.54 2.34 37.50
N LYS A 430 -6.11 2.04 38.73
CA LYS A 430 -5.09 2.84 39.44
C LYS A 430 -3.79 2.91 38.66
N TYR A 431 -3.31 1.77 38.13
CA TYR A 431 -2.09 1.74 37.31
C TYR A 431 -2.22 2.53 36.01
N THR A 432 -3.42 2.58 35.44
CA THR A 432 -3.68 3.37 34.24
C THR A 432 -3.62 4.86 34.56
N VAL A 433 -4.27 5.28 35.64
CA VAL A 433 -4.32 6.70 36.07
C VAL A 433 -2.97 7.18 36.59
N GLU A 434 -2.20 6.32 37.25
CA GLU A 434 -0.90 6.63 37.84
C GLU A 434 0.23 5.73 37.29
N PRO A 435 0.67 5.92 36.03
CA PRO A 435 1.71 5.08 35.45
C PRO A 435 3.09 5.22 36.16
N TYR A 436 3.24 6.23 37.01
CA TYR A 436 4.49 6.54 37.73
C TYR A 436 4.52 6.05 39.18
N SER A 437 3.39 5.64 39.77
CA SER A 437 3.34 5.23 41.19
C SER A 437 3.76 3.77 41.40
N ASN A 438 3.74 2.93 40.36
CA ASN A 438 4.17 1.54 40.45
C ASN A 438 5.31 1.20 39.47
N ASN A 439 6.48 0.86 40.01
CA ASN A 439 7.66 0.49 39.23
C ASN A 439 7.47 -0.83 38.46
N ASP A 440 6.55 -1.70 38.88
CA ASP A 440 6.38 -3.04 38.31
C ASP A 440 5.72 -3.06 36.93
N ILE A 441 5.05 -1.96 36.52
CA ILE A 441 4.29 -1.84 35.25
C ILE A 441 4.89 -0.75 34.35
N LYS A 442 5.75 0.09 34.91
CA LYS A 442 6.37 1.24 34.23
C LYS A 442 7.22 0.75 33.05
N GLY A 443 6.82 1.16 31.83
CA GLY A 443 7.54 0.86 30.59
C GLY A 443 7.17 -0.46 29.89
N LEU A 444 6.18 -1.19 30.41
CA LEU A 444 5.75 -2.49 29.84
C LEU A 444 4.47 -2.41 29.00
N PHE A 445 3.64 -1.40 29.22
CA PHE A 445 2.44 -1.11 28.43
C PHE A 445 2.51 0.28 27.82
N ASN A 446 2.02 0.40 26.59
CA ASN A 446 1.72 1.70 26.02
C ASN A 446 0.46 2.26 26.72
N SER A 447 0.57 3.46 27.30
CA SER A 447 -0.54 4.11 28.01
C SER A 447 -1.79 4.23 27.15
N SER A 448 -1.65 4.49 25.84
CA SER A 448 -2.81 4.61 24.93
C SER A 448 -3.55 3.28 24.73
N GLU A 449 -2.81 2.16 24.64
CA GLU A 449 -3.39 0.83 24.51
C GLU A 449 -4.11 0.41 25.79
N LEU A 450 -3.50 0.67 26.94
CA LEU A 450 -4.11 0.37 28.23
C LEU A 450 -5.40 1.18 28.45
N ILE A 451 -5.38 2.49 28.13
CA ILE A 451 -6.58 3.33 28.11
C ILE A 451 -7.66 2.73 27.20
N GLY A 452 -7.26 2.25 26.02
CA GLY A 452 -8.16 1.57 25.07
C GLY A 452 -8.81 0.32 25.66
N LEU A 453 -8.05 -0.54 26.33
CA LEU A 453 -8.55 -1.78 26.94
C LEU A 453 -9.45 -1.50 28.16
N VAL A 454 -9.01 -0.63 29.06
CA VAL A 454 -9.76 -0.27 30.28
C VAL A 454 -11.07 0.43 29.91
N SER A 455 -11.05 1.40 28.98
CA SER A 455 -12.29 2.05 28.53
C SER A 455 -13.28 1.06 27.89
N THR A 456 -12.80 0.05 27.16
CA THR A 456 -13.66 -1.03 26.63
C THR A 456 -14.30 -1.82 27.78
N PHE A 457 -13.51 -2.24 28.77
CA PHE A 457 -14.02 -2.97 29.92
C PHE A 457 -15.09 -2.18 30.68
N ILE A 458 -14.82 -0.92 31.02
CA ILE A 458 -15.79 -0.07 31.73
C ILE A 458 -17.07 0.12 30.90
N SER A 459 -16.94 0.36 29.59
CA SER A 459 -18.11 0.49 28.72
C SER A 459 -18.95 -0.80 28.69
N ASN A 460 -18.31 -1.96 28.65
CA ASN A 460 -18.99 -3.25 28.66
C ASN A 460 -19.66 -3.56 30.00
N LEU A 461 -19.09 -3.11 31.13
CA LEU A 461 -19.74 -3.23 32.44
C LEU A 461 -21.11 -2.55 32.47
N LYS A 462 -21.27 -1.40 31.81
CA LYS A 462 -22.55 -0.68 31.76
C LYS A 462 -23.49 -1.17 30.66
N ILE A 463 -22.96 -1.56 29.50
CA ILE A 463 -23.75 -1.91 28.32
C ILE A 463 -24.28 -3.34 28.38
N SER A 464 -23.55 -4.25 29.05
CA SER A 464 -23.90 -5.67 29.10
C SER A 464 -25.16 -5.92 29.92
N LYS A 465 -26.16 -6.55 29.29
CA LYS A 465 -27.41 -6.97 29.97
C LYS A 465 -27.22 -8.09 30.99
N ARG A 466 -26.05 -8.74 31.03
CA ARG A 466 -25.73 -9.84 31.96
C ARG A 466 -25.19 -9.34 33.30
N ILE A 467 -24.87 -8.05 33.40
CA ILE A 467 -24.29 -7.45 34.59
C ILE A 467 -25.35 -6.54 35.20
N ASP A 468 -25.66 -6.79 36.47
CA ASP A 468 -26.63 -6.00 37.22
C ASP A 468 -26.10 -4.56 37.41
N ASP A 469 -27.01 -3.58 37.32
CA ASP A 469 -26.66 -2.17 37.48
C ASP A 469 -25.99 -1.87 38.83
N SER A 470 -26.31 -2.65 39.89
CA SER A 470 -25.71 -2.53 41.23
C SER A 470 -24.19 -2.76 41.23
N ILE A 471 -23.70 -3.66 40.39
CA ILE A 471 -22.27 -3.96 40.26
C ILE A 471 -21.55 -2.81 39.56
N PHE A 472 -22.18 -2.25 38.52
CA PHE A 472 -21.65 -1.06 37.87
C PHE A 472 -21.65 0.16 38.80
N GLU A 473 -22.71 0.35 39.59
CA GLU A 473 -22.79 1.42 40.59
C GLU A 473 -21.69 1.31 41.65
N PHE A 474 -21.42 0.09 42.15
CA PHE A 474 -20.32 -0.18 43.06
C PHE A 474 -18.95 0.16 42.46
N PHE A 475 -18.70 -0.22 41.20
CA PHE A 475 -17.49 0.18 40.48
C PHE A 475 -17.41 1.71 40.35
N ASN A 476 -18.50 2.34 39.91
CA ASN A 476 -18.56 3.77 39.61
C ASN A 476 -18.34 4.63 40.87
N GLU A 477 -18.84 4.20 42.04
CA GLU A 477 -18.55 4.86 43.32
C GLU A 477 -17.05 4.85 43.65
N LYS A 478 -16.39 3.68 43.54
CA LYS A 478 -14.95 3.56 43.77
C LYS A 478 -14.13 4.33 42.74
N TYR A 479 -14.54 4.30 41.47
CA TYR A 479 -13.87 5.02 40.40
C TYR A 479 -13.96 6.54 40.60
N GLN A 480 -15.13 7.06 40.97
CA GLN A 480 -15.29 8.47 41.33
C GLN A 480 -14.44 8.84 42.54
N LYS A 481 -14.43 8.02 43.59
CA LYS A 481 -13.60 8.25 44.77
C LYS A 481 -12.11 8.33 44.41
N LEU A 482 -11.62 7.41 43.58
CA LEU A 482 -10.23 7.43 43.09
C LEU A 482 -9.93 8.73 42.34
N LEU A 483 -10.78 9.12 41.38
CA LEU A 483 -10.57 10.35 40.61
C LEU A 483 -10.60 11.60 41.49
N ILE A 484 -11.50 11.67 42.48
CA ILE A 484 -11.56 12.79 43.44
C ILE A 484 -10.28 12.82 44.29
N GLU A 485 -9.83 11.68 44.80
CA GLU A 485 -8.60 11.61 45.59
C GLU A 485 -7.38 12.08 44.78
N LYS A 486 -7.29 11.71 43.50
CA LYS A 486 -6.11 11.96 42.65
C LYS A 486 -6.13 13.26 41.87
N LEU A 487 -7.30 13.84 41.61
CA LEU A 487 -7.44 15.07 40.83
C LEU A 487 -7.92 16.26 41.65
N ILE A 488 -8.55 16.04 42.81
CA ILE A 488 -9.13 17.12 43.64
C ILE A 488 -8.40 17.24 44.98
N ASN A 489 -8.32 16.16 45.75
CA ASN A 489 -7.74 16.17 47.10
C ASN A 489 -6.22 15.88 47.05
N VAL A 490 -5.49 16.65 46.26
CA VAL A 490 -4.05 16.45 46.03
C VAL A 490 -3.23 17.18 47.09
N ASP A 491 -2.27 16.48 47.71
CA ASP A 491 -1.27 17.10 48.57
C ASP A 491 -0.17 17.74 47.70
N GLU A 492 -0.28 19.07 47.55
CA GLU A 492 0.64 19.90 46.75
C GLU A 492 2.12 19.72 47.14
N SER A 493 2.42 19.32 48.38
CA SER A 493 3.80 19.22 48.88
C SER A 493 4.55 17.95 48.43
N SER A 494 3.84 16.95 47.92
CA SER A 494 4.36 15.59 47.71
C SER A 494 4.46 15.15 46.25
N LEU A 495 3.93 15.94 45.32
CA LEU A 495 3.70 15.53 43.94
C LEU A 495 4.65 16.23 42.96
N SER A 496 5.24 15.49 42.02
CA SER A 496 5.95 16.12 40.91
C SER A 496 4.96 16.68 39.88
N LYS A 497 5.23 17.91 39.41
CA LYS A 497 4.38 18.61 38.44
C LYS A 497 4.10 17.77 37.18
N ASP A 498 5.11 17.08 36.66
CA ASP A 498 4.99 16.23 35.47
C ASP A 498 4.10 15.00 35.70
N ASN A 499 4.15 14.41 36.90
CA ASN A 499 3.28 13.28 37.24
C ASN A 499 1.82 13.72 37.37
N PHE A 500 1.57 14.93 37.87
CA PHE A 500 0.21 15.46 37.95
C PHE A 500 -0.37 15.74 36.56
N ILE A 501 0.39 16.42 35.69
CA ILE A 501 -0.03 16.74 34.32
C ILE A 501 -0.40 15.46 33.56
N SER A 502 0.45 14.44 33.63
CA SER A 502 0.19 13.14 33.00
C SER A 502 -1.02 12.42 33.59
N THR A 503 -1.21 12.47 34.91
CA THR A 503 -2.41 11.92 35.58
C THR A 503 -3.68 12.60 35.07
N CYS A 504 -3.70 13.93 34.95
CA CYS A 504 -4.80 14.71 34.37
C CYS A 504 -5.05 14.33 32.90
N GLN A 505 -3.99 14.26 32.09
CA GLN A 505 -4.08 13.88 30.68
C GLN A 505 -4.67 12.47 30.51
N ILE A 506 -4.14 11.48 31.22
CA ILE A 506 -4.61 10.08 31.12
C ILE A 506 -6.06 9.95 31.63
N SER A 507 -6.38 10.57 32.77
CA SER A 507 -7.73 10.55 33.33
C SER A 507 -8.76 11.16 32.39
N SER A 508 -8.46 12.33 31.81
CA SER A 508 -9.32 12.97 30.80
C SER A 508 -9.49 12.08 29.58
N THR A 509 -8.41 11.51 29.05
CA THR A 509 -8.43 10.66 27.85
C THR A 509 -9.23 9.37 28.10
N LEU A 510 -9.06 8.73 29.25
CA LEU A 510 -9.81 7.53 29.64
C LEU A 510 -11.31 7.82 29.76
N LEU A 511 -11.69 8.90 30.43
CA LEU A 511 -13.10 9.30 30.55
C LEU A 511 -13.71 9.64 29.17
N ILE A 512 -12.98 10.36 28.32
CA ILE A 512 -13.40 10.73 26.97
C ILE A 512 -13.57 9.51 26.07
N GLU A 513 -12.60 8.59 26.04
CA GLU A 513 -12.70 7.37 25.24
C GLU A 513 -13.85 6.48 25.72
N THR A 514 -14.07 6.43 27.03
CA THR A 514 -15.21 5.70 27.57
C THR A 514 -16.54 6.37 27.25
N TYR A 515 -16.61 7.70 27.27
CA TYR A 515 -17.75 8.49 26.79
C TYR A 515 -18.06 8.20 25.31
N LYS A 516 -17.05 8.23 24.43
CA LYS A 516 -17.21 7.96 22.99
C LYS A 516 -17.74 6.55 22.73
N LYS A 517 -17.27 5.55 23.49
CA LYS A 517 -17.74 4.16 23.38
C LYS A 517 -19.18 4.01 23.88
N CYS A 518 -19.53 4.62 25.01
CA CYS A 518 -20.88 4.56 25.56
C CYS A 518 -21.91 5.32 24.72
N SER A 519 -21.56 6.52 24.25
CA SER A 519 -22.46 7.39 23.47
C SER A 519 -22.87 6.76 22.14
N LYS A 520 -21.99 6.00 21.47
CA LYS A 520 -22.35 5.23 20.25
C LYS A 520 -23.53 4.28 20.47
N HIS A 521 -23.62 3.66 21.65
CA HIS A 521 -24.69 2.72 21.98
C HIS A 521 -25.94 3.39 22.58
N MET A 522 -25.81 4.59 23.17
CA MET A 522 -26.89 5.29 23.89
C MET A 522 -27.61 6.38 23.08
N LYS A 523 -27.34 6.53 21.78
CA LYS A 523 -27.97 7.53 20.89
C LYS A 523 -29.51 7.54 20.91
N SER A 524 -30.16 6.49 21.40
CA SER A 524 -31.62 6.36 21.45
C SER A 524 -32.30 6.96 22.70
N LEU A 525 -31.56 7.39 23.72
CA LEU A 525 -32.14 7.66 25.06
C LEU A 525 -32.05 9.10 25.58
N ASN A 526 -31.43 10.06 24.87
CA ASN A 526 -31.30 11.48 25.30
C ASN A 526 -30.83 11.67 26.78
N LYS A 527 -30.10 10.70 27.34
CA LYS A 527 -29.60 10.74 28.71
C LYS A 527 -28.10 11.00 28.71
N GLN A 528 -27.66 11.89 29.60
CA GLN A 528 -26.23 12.08 29.89
C GLN A 528 -25.61 10.74 30.28
N THR A 529 -24.43 10.46 29.72
CA THR A 529 -23.70 9.25 30.09
C THR A 529 -23.08 9.42 31.48
N TYR A 530 -22.75 8.32 32.16
CA TYR A 530 -22.08 8.41 33.46
C TYR A 530 -20.69 9.08 33.35
N SER A 531 -19.95 8.84 32.26
CA SER A 531 -18.65 9.48 32.01
C SER A 531 -18.80 10.98 31.85
N GLU A 532 -19.85 11.45 31.17
CA GLU A 532 -20.19 12.87 31.05
C GLU A 532 -20.52 13.47 32.43
N ASN A 533 -21.25 12.77 33.29
CA ASN A 533 -21.53 13.23 34.65
C ASN A 533 -20.25 13.40 35.49
N ILE A 534 -19.30 12.45 35.38
CA ILE A 534 -18.00 12.56 36.06
C ILE A 534 -17.19 13.72 35.49
N LEU A 535 -17.09 13.82 34.16
CA LEU A 535 -16.39 14.90 33.47
C LEU A 535 -16.97 16.27 33.85
N SER A 536 -18.29 16.41 33.90
CA SER A 536 -18.95 17.66 34.30
C SER A 536 -18.61 18.08 35.72
N LYS A 537 -18.65 17.16 36.69
CA LYS A 537 -18.29 17.45 38.09
C LYS A 537 -16.81 17.83 38.26
N LEU A 538 -15.92 17.09 37.59
CA LEU A 538 -14.48 17.38 37.63
C LEU A 538 -14.15 18.71 36.92
N LEU A 539 -14.76 18.97 35.77
CA LEU A 539 -14.61 20.21 35.01
C LEU A 539 -15.04 21.41 35.86
N GLU A 540 -16.23 21.33 36.46
CA GLU A 540 -16.73 22.39 37.35
C GLU A 540 -15.74 22.67 38.47
N HIS A 541 -15.32 21.64 39.21
CA HIS A 541 -14.35 21.79 40.29
C HIS A 541 -13.01 22.39 39.83
N MET A 542 -12.46 21.91 38.72
CA MET A 542 -11.18 22.40 38.20
C MET A 542 -11.26 23.86 37.76
N ILE A 543 -12.37 24.28 37.13
CA ILE A 543 -12.60 25.69 36.76
C ILE A 543 -12.70 26.56 38.02
N HIS A 544 -13.43 26.13 39.06
CA HIS A 544 -13.56 26.87 40.32
C HIS A 544 -12.21 27.06 41.05
N ASN A 545 -11.28 26.14 40.84
CA ASN A 545 -9.96 26.13 41.47
C ASN A 545 -8.81 26.50 40.51
N MET A 546 -9.11 27.09 39.35
CA MET A 546 -8.09 27.70 38.49
C MET A 546 -7.52 28.97 39.16
N LYS A 547 -6.60 28.78 40.10
CA LYS A 547 -5.78 29.83 40.72
C LYS A 547 -4.31 29.57 40.43
N LEU A 548 -3.44 30.57 40.58
CA LEU A 548 -1.98 30.37 40.57
C LEU A 548 -1.58 29.36 41.67
N ASN A 549 -1.44 28.10 41.29
CA ASN A 549 -0.89 27.04 42.13
C ASN A 549 -0.10 26.05 41.25
N GLU A 550 0.57 25.10 41.89
CA GLU A 550 1.39 24.11 41.20
C GLU A 550 0.58 23.11 40.35
N LEU A 551 -0.75 23.05 40.56
CA LEU A 551 -1.69 22.13 39.90
C LEU A 551 -2.28 22.70 38.61
N LEU A 552 -2.19 24.02 38.41
CA LEU A 552 -2.85 24.76 37.33
C LEU A 552 -2.53 24.21 35.93
N SER A 553 -1.29 23.78 35.68
CA SER A 553 -0.87 23.16 34.42
C SER A 553 -1.63 21.85 34.14
N GLY A 554 -1.79 20.99 35.15
CA GLY A 554 -2.55 19.74 35.02
C GLY A 554 -4.04 19.99 34.78
N TYR A 555 -4.63 20.94 35.50
CA TYR A 555 -6.03 21.33 35.28
C TYR A 555 -6.26 21.88 33.88
N SER A 556 -5.34 22.71 33.36
CA SER A 556 -5.47 23.25 32.01
C SER A 556 -5.54 22.16 30.93
N VAL A 557 -4.74 21.10 31.05
CA VAL A 557 -4.75 19.94 30.13
C VAL A 557 -6.07 19.18 30.23
N PHE A 558 -6.54 18.90 31.45
CA PHE A 558 -7.80 18.19 31.66
C PHE A 558 -9.00 18.98 31.09
N ILE A 559 -9.06 20.28 31.37
CA ILE A 559 -10.11 21.18 30.90
C ILE A 559 -10.10 21.22 29.38
N SER A 560 -8.94 21.45 28.75
CA SER A 560 -8.81 21.54 27.29
C SER A 560 -9.31 20.28 26.58
N ASN A 561 -8.85 19.11 27.04
CA ASN A 561 -9.25 17.82 26.47
C ASN A 561 -10.76 17.59 26.61
N THR A 562 -11.33 17.95 27.76
CA THR A 562 -12.77 17.78 28.03
C THR A 562 -13.61 18.70 27.15
N VAL A 563 -13.25 19.98 27.09
CA VAL A 563 -13.96 21.01 26.32
C VAL A 563 -13.92 20.73 24.82
N LEU A 564 -12.80 20.23 24.31
CA LEU A 564 -12.65 19.87 22.90
C LEU A 564 -13.69 18.84 22.44
N VAL A 565 -14.09 17.91 23.33
CA VAL A 565 -15.04 16.83 23.01
C VAL A 565 -16.46 17.14 23.48
N LEU A 566 -16.63 17.84 24.60
CA LEU A 566 -17.91 18.14 25.24
C LEU A 566 -18.09 19.65 25.45
N PRO A 567 -18.19 20.45 24.37
CA PRO A 567 -18.25 21.91 24.46
C PRO A 567 -19.52 22.42 25.16
N HIS A 568 -20.61 21.65 25.16
CA HIS A 568 -21.86 22.02 25.83
C HIS A 568 -21.75 22.08 27.35
N LEU A 569 -20.75 21.42 27.96
CA LEU A 569 -20.56 21.47 29.41
C LEU A 569 -20.21 22.87 29.93
N ILE A 570 -19.64 23.74 29.07
CA ILE A 570 -19.34 25.14 29.42
C ILE A 570 -20.62 25.97 29.57
N GLU A 571 -21.72 25.59 28.92
CA GLU A 571 -22.98 26.38 28.93
C GLU A 571 -23.67 26.41 30.31
N SER A 572 -23.11 25.75 31.34
CA SER A 572 -23.57 25.85 32.71
C SER A 572 -23.39 27.26 33.27
N LYS A 573 -24.45 27.81 33.88
CA LYS A 573 -24.43 29.15 34.50
C LYS A 573 -23.33 29.29 35.56
N SER A 574 -23.13 28.25 36.39
CA SER A 574 -22.08 28.19 37.41
C SER A 574 -20.69 28.35 36.78
N ILE A 575 -20.41 27.58 35.73
CA ILE A 575 -19.12 27.63 35.03
C ILE A 575 -18.91 29.00 34.37
N MET A 576 -19.93 29.54 33.69
CA MET A 576 -19.84 30.86 33.05
C MET A 576 -19.57 31.99 34.05
N GLU A 577 -20.23 32.01 35.21
CA GLU A 577 -19.98 33.03 36.24
C GLU A 577 -18.52 33.01 36.73
N TYR A 578 -17.91 31.82 36.87
CA TYR A 578 -16.49 31.71 37.23
C TYR A 578 -15.54 32.05 36.07
N LEU A 579 -15.86 31.67 34.84
CA LEU A 579 -15.06 32.03 33.66
C LEU A 579 -15.08 33.54 33.41
N ASP A 580 -16.23 34.20 33.60
CA ASP A 580 -16.36 35.67 33.53
C ASP A 580 -15.37 36.33 34.49
N LYS A 581 -15.28 35.83 35.73
CA LYS A 581 -14.33 36.31 36.74
C LYS A 581 -12.87 36.02 36.35
N ILE A 582 -12.57 34.82 35.87
CA ILE A 582 -11.20 34.41 35.51
C ILE A 582 -10.69 35.23 34.33
N PHE A 583 -11.45 35.33 33.24
CA PHE A 583 -10.98 35.98 32.01
C PHE A 583 -10.99 37.51 32.08
N ASN A 584 -11.81 38.11 32.94
CA ASN A 584 -11.87 39.58 33.06
C ASN A 584 -11.09 40.14 34.25
N ASP A 585 -11.09 39.46 35.41
CA ASP A 585 -10.53 40.02 36.65
C ASP A 585 -9.18 39.39 37.04
N GLU A 586 -9.02 38.08 36.83
CA GLU A 586 -7.88 37.32 37.39
C GLU A 586 -6.89 36.83 36.32
N LEU A 587 -7.14 37.08 35.03
CA LEU A 587 -6.42 36.49 33.90
C LEU A 587 -4.92 36.77 33.92
N LEU A 588 -4.55 38.05 34.02
CA LEU A 588 -3.15 38.49 34.10
C LEU A 588 -2.43 37.90 35.32
N GLN A 589 -3.14 37.73 36.44
CA GLN A 589 -2.59 37.13 37.64
C GLN A 589 -2.39 35.63 37.44
N ILE A 590 -3.37 34.91 36.88
CA ILE A 590 -3.35 33.46 36.67
C ILE A 590 -2.27 33.03 35.67
N ILE A 591 -2.07 33.83 34.63
CA ILE A 591 -1.18 33.48 33.52
C ILE A 591 0.28 33.82 33.79
N GLY A 592 0.58 34.98 34.39
CA GLY A 592 1.95 35.44 34.58
C GLY A 592 2.82 35.29 33.30
N ASN A 593 4.08 34.88 33.46
CA ASN A 593 4.98 34.52 32.35
C ASN A 593 4.87 33.03 31.92
N SER A 594 3.78 32.32 32.27
CA SER A 594 3.67 30.88 32.03
C SER A 594 3.04 30.55 30.67
N THR A 595 3.88 30.50 29.63
CA THR A 595 3.51 30.28 28.22
C THR A 595 2.80 28.94 27.98
N SER A 596 3.13 27.90 28.74
CA SER A 596 2.52 26.56 28.66
C SER A 596 1.03 26.55 29.04
N LEU A 597 0.57 27.48 29.90
CA LEU A 597 -0.81 27.52 30.35
C LEU A 597 -1.76 28.01 29.26
N LEU A 598 -1.40 29.09 28.55
CA LEU A 598 -2.22 29.60 27.45
C LEU A 598 -2.33 28.62 26.31
N ASN A 599 -1.23 27.93 26.01
CA ASN A 599 -1.22 26.88 25.01
C ASN A 599 -2.19 25.74 25.34
N ASN A 600 -2.65 25.58 26.58
CA ASN A 600 -3.68 24.60 26.89
C ASN A 600 -5.09 25.20 26.90
N LEU A 601 -5.24 26.51 27.18
CA LEU A 601 -6.55 27.14 27.39
C LEU A 601 -7.23 27.69 26.13
N TYR A 602 -6.58 27.72 24.97
CA TYR A 602 -7.20 28.25 23.73
C TYR A 602 -8.54 27.55 23.37
N CYS A 603 -8.67 26.24 23.64
CA CYS A 603 -9.92 25.50 23.46
C CYS A 603 -11.04 26.06 24.35
N LEU A 604 -10.73 26.31 25.63
CA LEU A 604 -11.66 26.89 26.60
C LEU A 604 -12.05 28.32 26.21
N ILE A 605 -11.07 29.15 25.82
CA ILE A 605 -11.30 30.54 25.40
C ILE A 605 -12.22 30.59 24.17
N SER A 606 -11.92 29.79 23.14
CA SER A 606 -12.73 29.78 21.92
C SER A 606 -14.18 29.33 22.17
N GLU A 607 -14.39 28.35 23.05
CA GLU A 607 -15.73 27.90 23.43
C GLU A 607 -16.46 28.92 24.31
N TYR A 608 -15.77 29.57 25.24
CA TYR A 608 -16.32 30.67 26.03
C TYR A 608 -16.81 31.82 25.12
N PHE A 609 -16.02 32.22 24.11
CA PHE A 609 -16.45 33.20 23.12
C PHE A 609 -17.64 32.74 22.28
N ARG A 610 -17.73 31.45 21.93
CA ARG A 610 -18.93 30.91 21.26
C ARG A 610 -20.17 31.09 22.15
N VAL A 611 -20.04 30.84 23.46
CA VAL A 611 -21.16 30.98 24.41
C VAL A 611 -21.56 32.45 24.59
N LEU A 612 -20.61 33.37 24.76
CA LEU A 612 -20.90 34.81 24.83
C LEU A 612 -21.59 35.32 23.56
N ALA A 613 -21.10 34.92 22.38
CA ALA A 613 -21.70 35.28 21.09
C ALA A 613 -23.13 34.71 20.95
N LYS A 614 -23.36 33.47 21.40
CA LYS A 614 -24.70 32.85 21.45
C LYS A 614 -25.66 33.58 22.39
N ASN A 615 -25.16 34.11 23.51
CA ASN A 615 -25.93 34.85 24.50
C ASN A 615 -26.14 36.34 24.15
N ASN A 616 -25.60 36.82 23.03
CA ASN A 616 -25.59 38.23 22.61
C ASN A 616 -24.90 39.19 23.60
N GLU A 617 -23.92 38.72 24.37
CA GLU A 617 -23.17 39.54 25.35
C GLU A 617 -21.97 40.26 24.68
N GLN A 618 -22.25 41.16 23.73
CA GLN A 618 -21.22 41.80 22.88
C GLN A 618 -20.20 42.65 23.65
N GLU A 619 -20.64 43.46 24.64
CA GLU A 619 -19.74 44.31 25.44
C GLU A 619 -18.73 43.50 26.25
N LYS A 620 -19.19 42.40 26.87
CA LYS A 620 -18.30 41.49 27.59
C LYS A 620 -17.30 40.86 26.64
N LEU A 621 -17.77 40.39 25.48
CA LEU A 621 -16.93 39.80 24.45
C LEU A 621 -15.81 40.75 23.99
N ASP A 622 -16.09 42.06 23.84
CA ASP A 622 -15.07 43.07 23.51
C ASP A 622 -14.05 43.25 24.64
N SER A 623 -14.52 43.40 25.88
CA SER A 623 -13.64 43.58 27.03
C SER A 623 -12.73 42.37 27.26
N THR A 624 -13.26 41.16 27.12
CA THR A 624 -12.48 39.93 27.30
C THR A 624 -11.50 39.71 26.15
N TRP A 625 -11.88 40.03 24.91
CA TRP A 625 -10.99 39.94 23.75
C TRP A 625 -9.74 40.81 23.92
N ASN A 626 -9.94 42.08 24.29
CA ASN A 626 -8.85 43.01 24.58
C ASN A 626 -7.93 42.47 25.69
N ASN A 627 -8.50 42.04 26.81
CA ASN A 627 -7.72 41.52 27.94
C ASN A 627 -6.87 40.30 27.56
N ILE A 628 -7.44 39.36 26.78
CA ILE A 628 -6.74 38.14 26.35
C ILE A 628 -5.60 38.49 25.37
N ILE A 629 -5.86 39.32 24.36
CA ILE A 629 -4.83 39.71 23.38
C ILE A 629 -3.69 40.47 24.07
N CYS A 630 -3.98 41.46 24.92
CA CYS A 630 -2.95 42.18 25.67
C CYS A 630 -2.11 41.23 26.54
N THR A 631 -2.74 40.25 27.19
CA THR A 631 -2.03 39.25 28.02
C THR A 631 -1.12 38.33 27.19
N ILE A 632 -1.58 37.93 26.00
CA ILE A 632 -0.79 37.12 25.06
C ILE A 632 0.45 37.88 24.59
N LEU A 633 0.30 39.16 24.23
CA LEU A 633 1.38 40.00 23.72
C LEU A 633 2.43 40.37 24.78
N CYS A 634 2.16 40.16 26.08
CA CYS A 634 3.17 40.29 27.13
C CYS A 634 4.20 39.15 27.17
N GLN A 635 3.98 38.05 26.44
CA GLN A 635 4.90 36.90 26.40
C GLN A 635 6.07 37.11 25.42
N GLU A 636 7.03 36.18 25.42
CA GLU A 636 8.11 36.19 24.41
C GLU A 636 7.55 36.02 22.99
N LYS A 637 8.26 36.58 21.99
CA LYS A 637 7.79 36.66 20.61
C LYS A 637 7.38 35.33 19.98
N ASN A 638 8.21 34.30 20.16
CA ASN A 638 7.91 32.99 19.58
C ASN A 638 6.70 32.33 20.26
N ASP A 639 6.51 32.55 21.55
CA ASP A 639 5.42 31.95 22.32
C ASP A 639 4.08 32.61 22.01
N TYR A 640 4.02 33.96 21.94
CA TYR A 640 2.77 34.63 21.61
C TYR A 640 2.32 34.30 20.18
N LEU A 641 3.24 34.15 19.22
CA LEU A 641 2.89 33.78 17.84
C LEU A 641 2.21 32.41 17.76
N ASN A 642 2.73 31.42 18.51
CA ASN A 642 2.15 30.08 18.56
C ASN A 642 0.77 30.10 19.24
N ILE A 643 0.65 30.80 20.36
CA ILE A 643 -0.62 30.94 21.10
C ILE A 643 -1.69 31.62 20.23
N LEU A 644 -1.35 32.75 19.58
CA LEU A 644 -2.26 33.47 18.69
C LEU A 644 -2.69 32.59 17.52
N SER A 645 -1.76 31.88 16.88
CA SER A 645 -2.07 31.01 15.75
C SER A 645 -3.10 29.94 16.11
N ASN A 646 -2.92 29.24 17.25
CA ASN A 646 -3.85 28.21 17.71
C ASN A 646 -5.20 28.80 18.16
N LEU A 647 -5.19 29.94 18.86
CA LEU A 647 -6.41 30.61 19.30
C LEU A 647 -7.27 31.08 18.12
N LEU A 648 -6.67 31.79 17.15
CA LEU A 648 -7.39 32.33 16.00
C LEU A 648 -7.95 31.21 15.10
N GLU A 649 -7.20 30.11 14.92
CA GLU A 649 -7.69 28.93 14.20
C GLU A 649 -8.94 28.35 14.88
N HIS A 650 -8.91 28.19 16.20
CA HIS A 650 -10.04 27.66 16.95
C HIS A 650 -11.24 28.61 16.96
N ILE A 651 -11.03 29.93 17.04
CA ILE A 651 -12.09 30.94 16.94
C ILE A 651 -12.76 30.89 15.56
N LYS A 652 -11.96 30.80 14.49
CA LYS A 652 -12.46 30.68 13.12
C LYS A 652 -13.40 29.48 12.95
N LEU A 653 -13.09 28.35 13.59
CA LEU A 653 -13.94 27.15 13.56
C LEU A 653 -15.30 27.32 14.28
N LYS A 654 -15.46 28.33 15.15
CA LYS A 654 -16.71 28.55 15.92
C LYS A 654 -17.78 29.33 15.15
N ASN A 655 -17.51 29.83 13.94
CA ASN A 655 -18.44 30.63 13.13
C ASN A 655 -19.04 31.84 13.88
N ILE A 656 -18.22 32.52 14.71
CA ILE A 656 -18.64 33.73 15.42
C ILE A 656 -18.73 34.88 14.40
N LYS A 657 -19.82 35.64 14.43
CA LYS A 657 -20.02 36.82 13.55
C LYS A 657 -19.64 38.08 14.31
N LYS A 658 -18.41 38.56 14.14
CA LYS A 658 -17.88 39.73 14.86
C LYS A 658 -16.61 40.29 14.21
N ASP A 659 -16.41 41.59 14.40
CA ASP A 659 -15.12 42.24 14.18
C ASP A 659 -14.27 42.21 15.46
N PHE A 660 -13.17 41.47 15.40
CA PHE A 660 -12.16 41.31 16.44
C PHE A 660 -10.86 42.06 16.09
N SER A 661 -10.86 42.94 15.09
CA SER A 661 -9.68 43.73 14.75
C SER A 661 -9.23 44.60 15.92
N LEU A 662 -7.94 44.55 16.21
CA LEU A 662 -7.30 45.36 17.26
C LEU A 662 -6.00 45.97 16.72
N PRO A 663 -5.68 47.23 17.08
CA PRO A 663 -4.43 47.87 16.67
C PRO A 663 -3.18 47.06 17.03
N GLU A 664 -3.19 46.39 18.18
CA GLU A 664 -2.08 45.58 18.66
C GLU A 664 -1.89 44.31 17.81
N LEU A 665 -2.99 43.66 17.41
CA LEU A 665 -2.95 42.47 16.55
C LEU A 665 -2.56 42.85 15.11
N ASP A 666 -3.07 43.98 14.62
CA ASP A 666 -2.68 44.57 13.34
C ASP A 666 -1.17 44.82 13.27
N GLN A 667 -0.60 45.43 14.32
CA GLN A 667 0.84 45.70 14.37
C GLN A 667 1.67 44.41 14.30
N VAL A 668 1.25 43.34 14.99
CA VAL A 668 1.94 42.04 14.93
C VAL A 668 1.95 41.49 13.51
N VAL A 669 0.82 41.56 12.80
CA VAL A 669 0.73 41.08 11.42
C VAL A 669 1.56 41.95 10.48
N VAL A 670 1.54 43.28 10.66
CA VAL A 670 2.37 44.22 9.89
C VAL A 670 3.87 43.96 10.12
N ASP A 671 4.29 43.70 11.36
CA ASP A 671 5.70 43.40 11.68
C ASP A 671 6.16 42.10 11.01
N ILE A 672 5.32 41.05 10.99
CA ILE A 672 5.61 39.79 10.30
C ILE A 672 5.85 40.03 8.80
N ILE A 673 5.01 40.88 8.18
CA ILE A 673 5.08 41.21 6.76
C ILE A 673 6.31 42.07 6.45
N ASN A 674 6.56 43.12 7.22
CA ASN A 674 7.68 44.05 7.00
C ASN A 674 9.04 43.39 7.20
N ASN A 675 9.15 42.45 8.14
CA ASN A 675 10.39 41.72 8.41
C ASN A 675 10.57 40.46 7.53
N ASN A 676 9.65 40.19 6.59
CA ASN A 676 9.60 38.95 5.80
C ASN A 676 9.66 37.67 6.67
N GLU A 677 9.09 37.70 7.89
CA GLU A 677 9.19 36.60 8.86
C GLU A 677 8.40 35.35 8.43
N PHE A 678 7.41 35.52 7.53
CA PHE A 678 6.64 34.41 6.97
C PHE A 678 7.50 33.41 6.16
N ASN A 679 8.67 33.84 5.64
CA ASN A 679 9.62 32.95 4.96
C ASN A 679 10.41 32.07 5.92
N ASN A 680 10.63 32.55 7.15
CA ASN A 680 11.53 31.91 8.12
C ASN A 680 10.76 31.18 9.24
N SER A 681 9.45 31.44 9.39
CA SER A 681 8.62 30.88 10.47
C SER A 681 7.28 30.37 9.95
N LYS A 682 7.10 29.05 10.01
CA LYS A 682 5.82 28.37 9.69
C LYS A 682 4.65 28.89 10.54
N THR A 683 4.92 29.23 11.80
CA THR A 683 3.90 29.77 12.71
C THR A 683 3.44 31.16 12.27
N ALA A 684 4.37 32.01 11.83
CA ALA A 684 4.06 33.35 11.33
C ALA A 684 3.28 33.28 10.00
N SER A 685 3.69 32.41 9.07
CA SER A 685 2.96 32.12 7.82
C SER A 685 1.53 31.64 8.11
N LYS A 686 1.37 30.68 9.04
CA LYS A 686 0.07 30.18 9.48
C LYS A 686 -0.81 31.30 10.06
N LEU A 687 -0.24 32.18 10.89
CA LEU A 687 -0.97 33.31 11.47
C LEU A 687 -1.51 34.27 10.38
N VAL A 688 -0.66 34.66 9.44
CA VAL A 688 -1.05 35.53 8.30
C VAL A 688 -2.13 34.84 7.45
N SER A 689 -1.98 33.54 7.18
CA SER A 689 -2.99 32.75 6.46
C SER A 689 -4.35 32.79 7.16
N ILE A 690 -4.39 32.56 8.48
CA ILE A 690 -5.63 32.61 9.25
C ILE A 690 -6.25 34.01 9.18
N CYS A 691 -5.48 35.08 9.40
CA CYS A 691 -6.00 36.45 9.39
C CYS A 691 -6.57 36.85 8.01
N LEU A 692 -5.83 36.62 6.93
CA LEU A 692 -6.28 36.95 5.57
C LEU A 692 -7.50 36.14 5.14
N SER A 693 -7.57 34.88 5.58
CA SER A 693 -8.70 34.01 5.27
C SER A 693 -10.03 34.46 5.87
N CYS A 694 -9.98 35.39 6.83
CA CYS A 694 -11.14 35.95 7.51
C CYS A 694 -11.55 37.35 6.99
N TYR A 695 -10.72 38.03 6.18
CA TYR A 695 -10.87 39.44 5.80
C TYR A 695 -12.28 39.84 5.33
N ASN A 696 -12.84 39.14 4.33
CA ASN A 696 -14.17 39.44 3.79
C ASN A 696 -15.22 38.40 4.23
N THR A 697 -15.14 37.95 5.49
CA THR A 697 -16.11 37.05 6.11
C THR A 697 -16.85 37.76 7.24
N ASP A 698 -17.92 37.13 7.77
CA ASP A 698 -18.63 37.64 8.96
C ASP A 698 -17.72 37.74 10.22
N LEU A 699 -16.52 37.16 10.18
CA LEU A 699 -15.50 37.21 11.23
C LEU A 699 -14.31 38.03 10.72
N LYS A 700 -14.10 39.25 11.24
CA LYS A 700 -12.89 40.04 10.94
C LYS A 700 -11.87 39.90 12.07
N LEU A 701 -10.61 39.60 11.73
CA LEU A 701 -9.52 39.46 12.72
C LEU A 701 -8.48 40.60 12.63
N ILE A 702 -8.33 41.20 11.45
CA ILE A 702 -7.42 42.32 11.18
C ILE A 702 -8.20 43.43 10.49
N SER A 703 -7.71 44.67 10.58
CA SER A 703 -8.33 45.80 9.88
C SER A 703 -8.16 45.73 8.37
N ASP A 704 -9.02 46.46 7.66
CA ASP A 704 -8.98 46.50 6.20
C ASP A 704 -7.66 47.09 5.67
N SER A 705 -7.09 48.07 6.38
CA SER A 705 -5.76 48.61 6.05
C SER A 705 -4.63 47.59 6.18
N THR A 706 -4.69 46.73 7.19
CA THR A 706 -3.66 45.70 7.42
C THR A 706 -3.75 44.59 6.36
N ALA A 707 -4.98 44.20 5.99
CA ALA A 707 -5.19 43.25 4.90
C ALA A 707 -4.64 43.78 3.57
N ASP A 708 -4.87 45.06 3.25
CA ASP A 708 -4.31 45.72 2.07
C ASP A 708 -2.77 45.70 2.06
N ILE A 709 -2.13 45.99 3.20
CA ILE A 709 -0.65 45.92 3.33
C ILE A 709 -0.13 44.51 3.03
N CYS A 710 -0.76 43.48 3.61
CA CYS A 710 -0.39 42.09 3.40
C CYS A 710 -0.51 41.69 1.92
N VAL A 711 -1.65 42.00 1.31
CA VAL A 711 -1.95 41.63 -0.08
C VAL A 711 -1.06 42.40 -1.06
N LYS A 712 -0.77 43.68 -0.78
CA LYS A 712 0.18 44.47 -1.57
C LYS A 712 1.57 43.83 -1.55
N LYS A 713 2.05 43.36 -0.39
CA LYS A 713 3.33 42.64 -0.31
C LYS A 713 3.33 41.38 -1.17
N ILE A 714 2.23 40.61 -1.18
CA ILE A 714 2.08 39.44 -2.06
C ILE A 714 2.20 39.83 -3.53
N VAL A 715 1.52 40.90 -3.94
CA VAL A 715 1.60 41.42 -5.31
C VAL A 715 3.02 41.87 -5.66
N ASP A 716 3.69 42.59 -4.77
CA ASP A 716 5.05 43.10 -5.00
C ASP A 716 6.05 41.93 -5.17
N GLU A 717 5.97 40.89 -4.34
CA GLU A 717 6.81 39.68 -4.47
C GLU A 717 6.48 38.88 -5.74
N PHE A 718 5.20 38.70 -6.06
CA PHE A 718 4.80 38.03 -7.31
C PHE A 718 5.25 38.79 -8.55
N ASN A 719 5.19 40.13 -8.52
CA ASN A 719 5.69 41.00 -9.58
C ASN A 719 7.20 40.91 -9.71
N TYR A 720 7.93 40.96 -8.59
CA TYR A 720 9.38 40.81 -8.56
C TYR A 720 9.81 39.47 -9.16
N PHE A 721 9.23 38.37 -8.69
CA PHE A 721 9.50 37.03 -9.21
C PHE A 721 9.14 36.90 -10.70
N SER A 722 8.00 37.46 -11.14
CA SER A 722 7.63 37.47 -12.56
C SER A 722 8.62 38.25 -13.42
N SER A 723 9.09 39.40 -12.93
CA SER A 723 10.01 40.28 -13.66
C SER A 723 11.36 39.61 -13.89
N ILE A 724 11.87 38.88 -12.89
CA ILE A 724 13.10 38.12 -13.02
C ILE A 724 12.89 36.97 -14.01
N ASN A 725 11.89 36.12 -13.80
CA ASN A 725 11.77 34.89 -14.60
C ASN A 725 11.35 35.10 -16.04
N TYR A 726 10.57 36.15 -16.34
CA TYR A 726 9.99 36.35 -17.66
C TYR A 726 10.63 37.48 -18.48
N TYR A 727 11.47 38.33 -17.87
CA TYR A 727 12.08 39.48 -18.56
C TYR A 727 13.59 39.64 -18.38
N SER A 728 14.25 38.93 -17.45
CA SER A 728 15.70 39.09 -17.29
C SER A 728 16.45 38.55 -18.51
N LEU A 729 17.43 39.30 -19.04
CA LEU A 729 18.36 38.79 -20.06
C LEU A 729 18.92 37.42 -19.65
N VAL A 730 19.26 36.59 -20.63
CA VAL A 730 19.77 35.21 -20.45
C VAL A 730 20.88 35.08 -19.38
N ASP A 731 21.61 36.16 -19.03
CA ASP A 731 22.62 36.19 -17.94
C ASP A 731 22.09 36.59 -16.53
N GLY A 732 20.77 36.76 -16.36
CA GLY A 732 20.13 37.14 -15.09
C GLY A 732 20.07 35.97 -14.11
N LYS A 733 20.82 36.07 -13.01
CA LYS A 733 20.94 35.00 -12.01
C LYS A 733 19.62 34.77 -11.26
N PHE A 734 19.19 33.51 -11.17
CA PHE A 734 18.00 33.09 -10.41
C PHE A 734 18.28 32.96 -8.91
N SER A 735 17.38 33.47 -8.06
CA SER A 735 17.45 33.29 -6.59
C SER A 735 16.42 32.24 -6.12
N VAL A 736 16.92 31.14 -5.52
CA VAL A 736 16.09 30.08 -4.91
C VAL A 736 15.22 30.65 -3.79
N SER A 737 15.74 31.64 -3.05
CA SER A 737 15.03 32.37 -2.00
C SER A 737 13.75 33.07 -2.49
N SER A 738 13.76 33.60 -3.73
CA SER A 738 12.57 34.22 -4.34
C SER A 738 11.50 33.19 -4.69
N LEU A 739 11.89 32.01 -5.19
CA LEU A 739 10.96 30.92 -5.48
C LEU A 739 10.31 30.36 -4.21
N LEU A 740 11.09 30.13 -3.16
CA LEU A 740 10.57 29.66 -1.87
C LEU A 740 9.60 30.68 -1.27
N SER A 741 9.91 31.98 -1.36
CA SER A 741 9.01 33.05 -0.92
C SER A 741 7.68 33.00 -1.64
N VAL A 742 7.68 32.85 -2.97
CA VAL A 742 6.44 32.75 -3.76
C VAL A 742 5.65 31.48 -3.42
N ILE A 743 6.31 30.35 -3.18
CA ILE A 743 5.64 29.10 -2.77
C ILE A 743 4.88 29.27 -1.46
N GLU A 744 5.50 29.88 -0.45
CA GLU A 744 4.82 30.13 0.84
C GLU A 744 3.63 31.06 0.68
N LEU A 745 3.77 32.12 -0.13
CA LEU A 745 2.64 33.00 -0.45
C LEU A 745 1.54 32.29 -1.25
N LEU A 746 1.87 31.38 -2.16
CA LEU A 746 0.89 30.55 -2.85
C LEU A 746 0.16 29.60 -1.90
N ASN A 747 0.82 29.05 -0.87
CA ASN A 747 0.15 28.26 0.16
C ASN A 747 -0.90 29.10 0.92
N ILE A 748 -0.57 30.36 1.26
CA ILE A 748 -1.52 31.31 1.87
C ILE A 748 -2.73 31.52 0.95
N ILE A 749 -2.51 31.81 -0.34
CA ILE A 749 -3.61 32.00 -1.31
C ILE A 749 -4.43 30.71 -1.51
N LEU A 750 -3.79 29.55 -1.53
CA LEU A 750 -4.46 28.26 -1.65
C LEU A 750 -5.40 28.02 -0.46
N ASP A 751 -4.97 28.32 0.75
CA ASP A 751 -5.82 28.20 1.93
C ASP A 751 -7.01 29.16 1.91
N ILE A 752 -6.82 30.39 1.41
CA ILE A 752 -7.92 31.33 1.16
C ILE A 752 -8.91 30.74 0.14
N SER A 753 -8.42 30.17 -0.97
CA SER A 753 -9.27 29.58 -2.03
C SER A 753 -10.11 28.37 -1.57
N LYS A 754 -9.72 27.70 -0.48
CA LYS A 754 -10.46 26.53 0.05
C LYS A 754 -11.65 26.93 0.93
N LEU A 755 -11.76 28.19 1.35
CA LEU A 755 -12.74 28.64 2.35
C LEU A 755 -13.95 29.30 1.73
N LYS A 756 -15.00 28.51 1.46
CA LYS A 756 -16.43 28.90 1.27
C LYS A 756 -16.79 30.19 0.48
N GLY A 757 -15.87 30.81 -0.25
CA GLY A 757 -16.17 31.90 -1.15
C GLY A 757 -14.96 32.21 -2.04
N SER A 758 -15.22 33.00 -3.08
CA SER A 758 -14.28 33.14 -4.18
C SER A 758 -13.06 33.98 -3.86
N LEU A 759 -11.90 33.64 -4.42
CA LEU A 759 -10.71 34.53 -4.42
C LEU A 759 -11.04 35.94 -4.93
N VAL A 760 -12.00 36.05 -5.87
CA VAL A 760 -12.48 37.33 -6.41
C VAL A 760 -13.21 38.17 -5.35
N VAL A 761 -13.79 37.52 -4.35
CA VAL A 761 -14.56 38.15 -3.27
C VAL A 761 -13.69 38.36 -2.03
N HIS A 762 -12.82 37.42 -1.67
CA HIS A 762 -12.08 37.45 -0.41
C HIS A 762 -10.75 38.20 -0.44
N LEU A 763 -10.30 38.63 -1.62
CA LEU A 763 -9.13 39.51 -1.73
C LEU A 763 -9.56 40.98 -1.85
N PRO A 764 -8.76 41.92 -1.33
CA PRO A 764 -8.97 43.35 -1.54
C PRO A 764 -9.13 43.71 -3.02
N SER A 765 -10.11 44.57 -3.31
CA SER A 765 -10.47 44.96 -4.69
C SER A 765 -9.34 45.64 -5.44
N SER A 766 -8.42 46.29 -4.72
CA SER A 766 -7.23 46.97 -5.24
C SER A 766 -6.25 46.04 -5.96
N HIS A 767 -6.17 44.77 -5.54
CA HIS A 767 -5.06 43.87 -5.92
C HIS A 767 -5.52 42.46 -6.32
N ARG A 768 -6.82 42.13 -6.19
CA ARG A 768 -7.36 40.79 -6.48
C ARG A 768 -7.08 40.30 -7.91
N PHE A 769 -7.20 41.16 -8.91
CA PHE A 769 -7.00 40.79 -10.31
C PHE A 769 -5.52 40.66 -10.68
N ASP A 770 -4.65 41.45 -10.04
CA ASP A 770 -3.21 41.30 -10.18
C ASP A 770 -2.76 39.92 -9.71
N ILE A 771 -3.16 39.50 -8.51
CA ILE A 771 -2.84 38.17 -7.96
C ILE A 771 -3.31 37.05 -8.89
N ILE A 772 -4.57 37.10 -9.34
CA ILE A 772 -5.13 36.07 -10.24
C ILE A 772 -4.39 36.05 -11.57
N SER A 773 -4.00 37.21 -12.12
CA SER A 773 -3.21 37.27 -13.35
C SER A 773 -1.84 36.63 -13.20
N LYS A 774 -1.20 36.79 -12.04
CA LYS A 774 0.10 36.16 -11.74
C LYS A 774 -0.01 34.65 -11.57
N ILE A 775 -1.02 34.17 -10.86
CA ILE A 775 -1.28 32.73 -10.73
C ILE A 775 -1.49 32.08 -12.11
N LEU A 776 -2.22 32.76 -12.99
CA LEU A 776 -2.39 32.29 -14.37
C LEU A 776 -1.07 32.27 -15.14
N SER A 777 -0.24 33.31 -15.01
CA SER A 777 1.11 33.32 -15.61
C SER A 777 1.99 32.20 -15.05
N PHE A 778 1.98 31.96 -13.75
CA PHE A 778 2.74 30.90 -13.08
C PHE A 778 2.28 29.49 -13.49
N LEU A 779 1.00 29.32 -13.78
CA LEU A 779 0.45 28.07 -14.31
C LEU A 779 0.88 27.81 -15.77
N CYS A 780 0.87 28.85 -16.60
CA CYS A 780 0.99 28.70 -18.04
C CYS A 780 2.42 28.83 -18.57
N PHE A 781 3.25 29.69 -17.99
CA PHE A 781 4.63 29.87 -18.42
C PHE A 781 5.53 28.92 -17.65
N SER A 782 6.25 28.09 -18.38
CA SER A 782 7.36 27.33 -17.83
C SER A 782 8.38 28.31 -17.27
N VAL A 783 8.94 27.92 -16.13
CA VAL A 783 9.96 28.73 -15.50
C VAL A 783 11.32 28.28 -16.06
N ASN A 784 12.06 29.23 -16.61
CA ASN A 784 13.23 28.98 -17.46
C ASN A 784 14.48 28.70 -16.59
N PHE A 785 14.48 27.59 -15.86
CA PHE A 785 15.46 27.30 -14.81
C PHE A 785 16.68 26.46 -15.24
N SER A 786 16.64 25.82 -16.42
CA SER A 786 17.56 24.73 -16.74
C SER A 786 18.98 25.14 -17.15
N GLU A 787 19.24 26.42 -17.43
CA GLU A 787 20.57 26.87 -17.89
C GLU A 787 21.31 27.85 -16.95
N PHE A 788 20.68 28.37 -15.87
CA PHE A 788 21.24 29.48 -15.07
C PHE A 788 21.13 29.29 -13.54
N VAL A 789 21.72 28.21 -13.02
CA VAL A 789 21.92 28.00 -11.58
C VAL A 789 23.40 28.22 -11.24
N GLU A 790 23.76 29.42 -10.78
CA GLU A 790 24.86 29.53 -9.82
C GLU A 790 24.25 29.20 -8.45
N ILE A 791 24.69 28.08 -7.87
CA ILE A 791 24.56 27.86 -6.43
C ILE A 791 25.33 29.02 -5.81
N GLU A 792 24.65 30.00 -5.20
CA GLU A 792 25.35 30.99 -4.36
C GLU A 792 26.27 30.20 -3.43
N GLU A 793 27.56 30.58 -3.34
CA GLU A 793 28.63 29.78 -2.71
C GLU A 793 28.39 29.41 -1.23
N GLU A 794 27.24 29.78 -0.65
CA GLU A 794 26.85 29.51 0.73
C GLU A 794 25.57 28.65 0.92
N GLU A 795 24.82 28.22 -0.12
CA GLU A 795 23.58 27.45 0.05
C GLU A 795 23.59 26.02 -0.57
N ASN A 796 23.47 25.00 0.29
CA ASN A 796 23.49 23.56 -0.05
C ASN A 796 22.18 23.05 -0.73
N TYR A 797 21.78 23.56 -1.90
CA TYR A 797 20.63 22.99 -2.63
C TYR A 797 21.08 22.06 -3.77
N SER A 798 20.60 20.81 -3.78
CA SER A 798 20.81 19.89 -4.90
C SER A 798 19.93 20.27 -6.09
N ARG A 799 20.36 19.93 -7.31
CA ARG A 799 19.54 20.13 -8.53
C ARG A 799 18.18 19.43 -8.43
N ASP A 800 18.14 18.23 -7.85
CA ASP A 800 16.92 17.46 -7.63
C ASP A 800 15.94 18.21 -6.70
N SER A 801 16.46 18.83 -5.63
CA SER A 801 15.65 19.63 -4.69
C SER A 801 15.03 20.86 -5.35
N ILE A 802 15.75 21.49 -6.30
CA ILE A 802 15.21 22.62 -7.08
C ILE A 802 14.09 22.13 -8.00
N THR A 803 14.28 21.01 -8.70
CA THR A 803 13.23 20.41 -9.57
C THR A 803 11.97 20.04 -8.78
N GLU A 804 12.11 19.46 -7.59
CA GLU A 804 10.98 19.18 -6.70
C GLU A 804 10.25 20.47 -6.28
N THR A 805 11.00 21.52 -5.94
CA THR A 805 10.45 22.82 -5.53
C THR A 805 9.65 23.47 -6.67
N ILE A 806 10.14 23.38 -7.91
CA ILE A 806 9.42 23.83 -9.11
C ILE A 806 8.14 23.04 -9.33
N HIS A 807 8.17 21.73 -9.09
CA HIS A 807 6.99 20.89 -9.18
C HIS A 807 5.92 21.33 -8.18
N VAL A 808 6.30 21.59 -6.92
CA VAL A 808 5.40 22.12 -5.88
C VAL A 808 4.81 23.46 -6.31
N PHE A 809 5.62 24.40 -6.81
CA PHE A 809 5.16 25.69 -7.32
C PHE A 809 4.09 25.56 -8.42
N ASN A 810 4.33 24.69 -9.42
CA ASN A 810 3.38 24.45 -10.50
C ASN A 810 2.09 23.79 -10.00
N GLN A 811 2.21 22.82 -9.09
CA GLN A 811 1.06 22.14 -8.49
C GLN A 811 0.17 23.10 -7.67
N LEU A 812 0.78 23.99 -6.89
CA LEU A 812 0.06 25.00 -6.11
C LEU A 812 -0.68 25.97 -7.03
N SER A 813 0.01 26.53 -8.02
CA SER A 813 -0.58 27.46 -8.99
C SER A 813 -1.76 26.83 -9.73
N LYS A 814 -1.62 25.57 -10.16
CA LYS A 814 -2.71 24.79 -10.77
C LYS A 814 -3.89 24.58 -9.84
N SER A 815 -3.64 24.17 -8.60
CA SER A 815 -4.68 23.91 -7.60
C SER A 815 -5.51 25.17 -7.31
N ILE A 816 -4.85 26.32 -7.20
CA ILE A 816 -5.51 27.62 -6.97
C ILE A 816 -6.39 27.99 -8.18
N TRP A 817 -5.86 27.83 -9.39
CA TRP A 817 -6.61 28.12 -10.62
C TRP A 817 -7.81 27.18 -10.84
N ASP A 818 -7.65 25.89 -10.54
CA ASP A 818 -8.73 24.90 -10.63
C ASP A 818 -9.85 25.19 -9.60
N ASN A 819 -9.50 25.68 -8.40
CA ASN A 819 -10.48 26.16 -7.42
C ASN A 819 -11.29 27.35 -7.96
N LEU A 820 -10.64 28.35 -8.57
CA LEU A 820 -11.32 29.47 -9.21
C LEU A 820 -12.28 29.00 -10.32
N LYS A 821 -11.86 28.05 -11.16
CA LYS A 821 -12.74 27.45 -12.19
C LYS A 821 -13.96 26.77 -11.57
N LEU A 822 -13.79 26.05 -10.47
CA LEU A 822 -14.90 25.41 -9.75
C LEU A 822 -15.87 26.44 -9.16
N GLU A 823 -15.37 27.54 -8.63
CA GLU A 823 -16.20 28.64 -8.09
C GLU A 823 -17.05 29.31 -9.16
N VAL A 824 -16.43 29.65 -10.30
CA VAL A 824 -17.13 30.23 -11.45
C VAL A 824 -18.19 29.26 -11.98
N ARG A 825 -17.90 27.95 -12.01
CA ARG A 825 -18.88 26.92 -12.41
C ARG A 825 -20.07 26.82 -11.45
N LYS A 826 -19.83 27.00 -10.14
CA LYS A 826 -20.85 26.98 -9.08
C LYS A 826 -21.68 28.26 -9.00
N GLY A 827 -21.29 29.33 -9.71
CA GLY A 827 -21.98 30.62 -9.68
C GLY A 827 -21.69 31.45 -8.43
N SER A 828 -20.57 31.20 -7.75
CA SER A 828 -20.17 31.93 -6.54
C SER A 828 -19.58 33.32 -6.80
N VAL A 829 -19.35 33.69 -8.07
CA VAL A 829 -18.78 34.96 -8.50
C VAL A 829 -19.85 35.75 -9.25
N ASP A 830 -20.01 37.04 -8.97
CA ASP A 830 -20.93 37.89 -9.72
C ASP A 830 -20.53 37.98 -11.20
N ASN A 831 -21.52 38.02 -12.09
CA ASN A 831 -21.29 38.08 -13.54
C ASN A 831 -20.57 39.37 -13.95
N ASN A 832 -20.74 40.46 -13.21
CA ASN A 832 -20.01 41.71 -13.47
C ASN A 832 -18.54 41.59 -13.08
N ASP A 833 -18.24 41.09 -11.88
CA ASP A 833 -16.88 40.83 -11.42
C ASP A 833 -16.14 39.84 -12.35
N LEU A 834 -16.83 38.82 -12.86
CA LEU A 834 -16.26 37.86 -13.80
C LEU A 834 -15.90 38.53 -15.14
N LYS A 835 -16.75 39.41 -15.66
CA LYS A 835 -16.49 40.17 -16.90
C LYS A 835 -15.30 41.12 -16.73
N GLU A 836 -15.22 41.80 -15.59
CA GLU A 836 -14.09 42.66 -15.27
C GLU A 836 -12.79 41.86 -15.17
N LEU A 837 -12.81 40.72 -14.49
CA LEU A 837 -11.67 39.81 -14.39
C LEU A 837 -11.20 39.36 -15.78
N ILE A 838 -12.10 38.86 -16.63
CA ILE A 838 -11.76 38.41 -17.99
C ILE A 838 -11.18 39.55 -18.82
N SER A 839 -11.77 40.74 -18.73
CA SER A 839 -11.28 41.92 -19.44
C SER A 839 -9.87 42.30 -18.96
N PHE A 840 -9.63 42.25 -17.66
CA PHE A 840 -8.31 42.48 -17.07
C PHE A 840 -7.28 41.45 -17.53
N LEU A 841 -7.59 40.15 -17.42
CA LEU A 841 -6.72 39.05 -17.84
C LEU A 841 -6.35 39.15 -19.33
N MET A 842 -7.31 39.48 -20.19
CA MET A 842 -7.06 39.67 -21.62
C MET A 842 -6.22 40.91 -21.91
N SER A 843 -6.46 42.02 -21.21
CA SER A 843 -5.65 43.24 -21.34
C SER A 843 -4.21 42.98 -20.90
N TYR A 844 -4.05 42.33 -19.74
CA TYR A 844 -2.75 41.96 -19.18
C TYR A 844 -1.98 41.04 -20.13
N ARG A 845 -2.60 39.92 -20.54
CA ARG A 845 -2.05 38.97 -21.53
C ARG A 845 -1.62 39.68 -22.82
N ASN A 846 -2.46 40.57 -23.34
CA ASN A 846 -2.14 41.25 -24.59
C ASN A 846 -1.01 42.27 -24.45
N SER A 847 -0.88 42.89 -23.29
CA SER A 847 0.26 43.77 -22.96
C SER A 847 1.56 42.97 -22.94
N ILE A 848 1.60 41.85 -22.22
CA ILE A 848 2.82 41.02 -22.11
C ILE A 848 3.18 40.32 -23.43
N PHE A 849 2.19 39.96 -24.26
CA PHE A 849 2.44 39.34 -25.58
C PHE A 849 3.07 40.30 -26.59
N LYS A 850 2.72 41.59 -26.52
CA LYS A 850 3.29 42.66 -27.35
C LYS A 850 4.73 42.99 -26.97
N ASP A 851 5.12 42.70 -25.74
CA ASP A 851 6.48 42.91 -25.29
C ASP A 851 7.39 41.80 -25.82
N ILE A 852 8.31 42.19 -26.71
CA ILE A 852 9.26 41.27 -27.34
C ILE A 852 10.31 40.79 -26.32
N SER A 853 10.52 41.54 -25.23
CA SER A 853 11.42 41.14 -24.14
C SER A 853 10.85 40.06 -23.22
N HIS A 854 9.54 39.76 -23.31
CA HIS A 854 8.92 38.72 -22.49
C HIS A 854 9.25 37.32 -23.04
N HIS A 855 9.75 36.43 -22.19
CA HIS A 855 10.27 35.11 -22.55
C HIS A 855 9.20 34.03 -22.84
N GLY A 856 7.94 34.27 -22.52
CA GLY A 856 6.85 33.31 -22.80
C GLY A 856 6.78 32.91 -24.28
N SER A 857 6.73 31.62 -24.55
CA SER A 857 6.60 31.06 -25.89
C SER A 857 5.18 31.26 -26.45
N PRO A 858 5.02 31.30 -27.80
CA PRO A 858 3.70 31.37 -28.41
C PRO A 858 2.73 30.26 -27.96
N THR A 859 3.23 29.07 -27.65
CA THR A 859 2.44 27.93 -27.15
C THR A 859 1.90 28.20 -25.74
N GLU A 860 2.73 28.71 -24.83
CA GLU A 860 2.30 29.01 -23.46
C GLU A 860 1.27 30.15 -23.43
N PHE A 861 1.41 31.12 -24.32
CA PHE A 861 0.40 32.14 -24.54
C PHE A 861 -0.93 31.58 -25.09
N ALA A 862 -0.90 30.54 -25.92
CA ALA A 862 -2.10 29.83 -26.38
C ALA A 862 -2.79 29.09 -25.23
N ASN A 863 -2.01 28.40 -24.40
CA ASN A 863 -2.50 27.76 -23.16
C ASN A 863 -3.14 28.79 -22.21
N GLN A 864 -2.55 29.97 -22.06
CA GLN A 864 -3.10 31.04 -21.21
C GLN A 864 -4.50 31.47 -21.67
N VAL A 865 -4.69 31.69 -22.97
CA VAL A 865 -6.01 32.07 -23.54
C VAL A 865 -7.01 30.90 -23.43
N LYS A 866 -6.56 29.66 -23.60
CA LYS A 866 -7.38 28.46 -23.40
C LYS A 866 -7.91 28.37 -21.97
N GLU A 867 -7.07 28.63 -20.97
CA GLU A 867 -7.49 28.67 -19.57
C GLU A 867 -8.47 29.82 -19.30
N ILE A 868 -8.28 31.01 -19.88
CA ILE A 868 -9.25 32.11 -19.78
C ILE A 868 -10.61 31.74 -20.40
N LEU A 869 -10.61 31.10 -21.59
CA LEU A 869 -11.84 30.63 -22.25
C LEU A 869 -12.62 29.61 -21.43
N SER A 870 -11.92 28.85 -20.57
CA SER A 870 -12.55 27.86 -19.70
C SER A 870 -13.44 28.46 -18.60
N LEU A 871 -13.27 29.76 -18.30
CA LEU A 871 -14.08 30.50 -17.31
C LEU A 871 -15.43 30.96 -17.89
N VAL A 872 -15.58 30.99 -19.21
CA VAL A 872 -16.77 31.53 -19.90
C VAL A 872 -17.68 30.42 -20.40
N LYS A 873 -18.99 30.59 -20.20
CA LYS A 873 -20.02 29.70 -20.79
C LYS A 873 -20.67 30.31 -22.03
N ASP A 874 -20.84 31.63 -22.08
CA ASP A 874 -21.52 32.32 -23.19
C ASP A 874 -20.72 32.22 -24.51
N PRO A 875 -21.32 31.66 -25.59
CA PRO A 875 -20.67 31.58 -26.89
C PRO A 875 -20.32 32.93 -27.51
N MET A 876 -21.07 34.00 -27.21
CA MET A 876 -20.80 35.34 -27.77
C MET A 876 -19.59 35.98 -27.09
N GLU A 877 -19.49 35.86 -25.77
CA GLU A 877 -18.33 36.30 -25.00
C GLU A 877 -17.05 35.50 -25.34
N LYS A 878 -17.16 34.18 -25.56
CA LYS A 878 -16.04 33.37 -26.09
C LYS A 878 -15.54 33.89 -27.43
N ASP A 879 -16.45 34.23 -28.33
CA ASP A 879 -16.09 34.76 -29.66
C ASP A 879 -15.37 36.11 -29.55
N ASN A 880 -15.81 36.97 -28.64
CA ASN A 880 -15.13 38.24 -28.32
C ASN A 880 -13.73 38.03 -27.75
N ILE A 881 -13.53 37.04 -26.88
CA ILE A 881 -12.21 36.71 -26.33
C ILE A 881 -11.28 36.21 -27.43
N ILE A 882 -11.76 35.33 -28.32
CA ILE A 882 -10.98 34.83 -29.46
C ILE A 882 -10.53 36.00 -30.35
N ASN A 883 -11.43 36.94 -30.68
CA ASN A 883 -11.08 38.13 -31.47
C ASN A 883 -10.03 39.01 -30.78
N LYS A 884 -10.16 39.22 -29.46
CA LYS A 884 -9.19 39.96 -28.67
C LYS A 884 -7.83 39.24 -28.57
N ALA A 885 -7.82 37.91 -28.56
CA ALA A 885 -6.60 37.10 -28.42
C ALA A 885 -5.70 37.16 -29.66
N ILE A 886 -6.30 37.18 -30.86
CA ILE A 886 -5.59 37.33 -32.14
C ILE A 886 -5.27 38.80 -32.50
N MET A 887 -5.42 39.71 -31.53
CA MET A 887 -5.10 41.15 -31.66
C MET A 887 -5.91 41.91 -32.71
N ASN A 888 -7.19 41.58 -32.88
CA ASN A 888 -8.15 42.25 -33.77
C ASN A 888 -7.84 42.13 -35.29
N THR A 889 -8.41 43.03 -36.09
CA THR A 889 -8.87 42.84 -37.48
C THR A 889 -7.79 42.48 -38.49
N GLN A 890 -8.21 41.95 -39.64
CA GLN A 890 -7.37 41.64 -40.80
C GLN A 890 -6.45 42.81 -41.21
N GLU A 891 -6.90 44.06 -41.04
CA GLU A 891 -6.10 45.26 -41.33
C GLU A 891 -4.87 45.39 -40.44
N TYR A 892 -4.98 44.99 -39.17
CA TYR A 892 -3.86 45.02 -38.22
C TYR A 892 -2.79 44.01 -38.64
N TRP A 893 -3.20 42.78 -38.98
CA TRP A 893 -2.27 41.76 -39.48
C TRP A 893 -1.58 42.18 -40.78
N LYS A 894 -2.34 42.80 -41.71
CA LYS A 894 -1.77 43.37 -42.94
C LYS A 894 -0.75 44.48 -42.69
N SER A 895 -0.96 45.29 -41.65
CA SER A 895 0.02 46.33 -41.28
C SER A 895 1.34 45.73 -40.80
N LEU A 896 1.28 44.59 -40.09
CA LEU A 896 2.46 43.88 -39.61
C LEU A 896 3.18 43.11 -40.72
N SER A 897 2.44 42.58 -41.69
CA SER A 897 3.04 41.86 -42.83
C SER A 897 3.67 42.80 -43.85
N LYS A 898 3.22 44.06 -43.95
CA LYS A 898 3.74 45.07 -44.87
C LYS A 898 5.26 45.26 -44.78
N THR A 899 5.84 45.18 -43.58
CA THR A 899 7.28 45.34 -43.32
C THR A 899 8.13 44.21 -43.93
N TYR A 900 7.52 43.14 -44.42
CA TYR A 900 8.20 42.03 -45.11
C TYR A 900 8.10 42.09 -46.64
N PHE A 901 7.45 43.12 -47.19
CA PHE A 901 7.32 43.36 -48.61
C PHE A 901 8.22 44.51 -49.06
N VAL A 902 9.07 44.26 -50.06
CA VAL A 902 9.75 45.30 -50.84
C VAL A 902 9.41 45.05 -52.31
N ASP A 903 8.80 46.01 -52.99
CA ASP A 903 8.38 45.92 -54.40
C ASP A 903 7.59 44.63 -54.76
N ASP A 904 6.64 44.22 -53.93
CA ASP A 904 5.85 42.98 -54.08
C ASP A 904 6.69 41.68 -54.16
N ILE A 905 7.96 41.73 -53.75
CA ILE A 905 8.85 40.57 -53.59
C ILE A 905 8.98 40.24 -52.09
N ILE A 906 8.75 38.97 -51.75
CA ILE A 906 8.94 38.46 -50.38
C ILE A 906 10.43 38.51 -50.04
N LEU A 907 10.81 39.28 -49.03
CA LEU A 907 12.15 39.21 -48.44
C LEU A 907 12.36 37.82 -47.85
N ALA A 908 13.20 37.00 -48.50
CA ALA A 908 13.72 35.79 -47.87
C ALA A 908 14.68 36.23 -46.76
N VAL A 909 14.32 35.98 -45.50
CA VAL A 909 15.20 36.26 -44.36
C VAL A 909 16.47 35.44 -44.54
N VAL A 910 17.58 36.13 -44.81
CA VAL A 910 18.92 35.55 -44.81
C VAL A 910 19.20 35.07 -43.40
N ARG A 911 19.41 33.76 -43.25
CA ARG A 911 19.95 33.13 -42.04
C ARG A 911 21.40 33.59 -41.88
N ASP A 912 21.61 34.62 -41.07
CA ASP A 912 22.84 34.72 -40.27
C ASP A 912 22.72 35.82 -39.20
N GLN A 913 21.93 35.58 -38.16
CA GLN A 913 22.14 36.22 -36.84
C GLN A 913 21.80 35.21 -35.76
N SER A 914 22.74 34.31 -35.50
CA SER A 914 22.82 33.65 -34.21
C SER A 914 23.41 34.66 -33.21
N LYS A 915 22.75 34.79 -32.05
CA LYS A 915 23.08 35.61 -30.88
C LYS A 915 22.71 37.09 -30.99
N LEU A 916 21.87 37.52 -30.04
CA LEU A 916 21.80 38.90 -29.55
C LEU A 916 23.22 39.40 -29.29
N VAL A 917 23.81 40.14 -30.23
CA VAL A 917 24.96 41.00 -29.95
C VAL A 917 24.38 42.35 -29.54
N PRO A 918 24.74 42.89 -28.36
CA PRO A 918 24.18 44.13 -27.86
C PRO A 918 24.68 45.29 -28.72
N PHE A 919 23.77 45.93 -29.47
CA PHE A 919 24.04 47.26 -30.02
C PHE A 919 24.01 48.28 -28.88
N ILE A 920 25.14 48.41 -28.18
CA ILE A 920 25.45 49.60 -27.39
C ILE A 920 26.06 50.64 -28.33
N SER A 921 25.38 51.76 -28.40
CA SER A 921 25.79 53.07 -28.91
C SER A 921 27.30 53.32 -29.04
N ASN A 922 27.71 53.74 -30.24
CA ASN A 922 28.70 54.78 -30.59
C ASN A 922 29.71 54.30 -31.64
N THR A 923 29.49 54.69 -32.89
CA THR A 923 30.53 55.38 -33.69
C THR A 923 29.88 56.09 -34.88
N LYS A 924 30.16 57.39 -34.99
CA LYS A 924 29.88 58.24 -36.15
C LYS A 924 30.54 57.67 -37.40
N THR A 925 29.81 57.63 -38.51
CA THR A 925 30.32 57.97 -39.85
C THR A 925 29.16 58.33 -40.77
N GLU A 926 29.47 59.20 -41.72
CA GLU A 926 28.61 60.08 -42.48
C GLU A 926 27.87 59.42 -43.65
N ASN A 927 26.73 60.04 -44.00
CA ASN A 927 26.10 60.11 -45.32
C ASN A 927 25.79 58.82 -46.08
N VAL A 928 24.51 58.44 -46.17
CA VAL A 928 23.73 58.34 -47.43
C VAL A 928 22.24 58.48 -47.06
N ASN A 929 21.50 59.32 -47.79
CA ASN A 929 20.03 59.38 -47.74
C ASN A 929 19.46 58.12 -48.40
N GLU A 930 18.58 57.38 -47.72
CA GLU A 930 17.41 56.68 -48.28
C GLU A 930 16.63 56.06 -47.09
N GLU A 931 15.31 56.00 -47.22
CA GLU A 931 14.29 55.81 -46.17
C GLU A 931 14.61 54.69 -45.15
N GLU A 932 14.80 55.04 -43.87
CA GLU A 932 15.13 54.07 -42.80
C GLU A 932 13.86 53.33 -42.32
N ASP A 933 13.68 52.09 -42.79
CA ASP A 933 12.81 51.08 -42.18
C ASP A 933 13.23 50.82 -40.72
N GLU A 934 12.28 50.88 -39.77
CA GLU A 934 12.54 50.51 -38.38
C GLU A 934 13.06 49.05 -38.30
N PRO A 935 14.16 48.78 -37.57
CA PRO A 935 14.71 47.43 -37.48
C PRO A 935 13.71 46.49 -36.80
N ILE A 936 13.35 45.40 -37.48
CA ILE A 936 12.47 44.36 -36.95
C ILE A 936 13.13 43.75 -35.70
N LEU A 937 12.47 43.90 -34.55
CA LEU A 937 12.89 43.29 -33.29
C LEU A 937 12.47 41.81 -33.25
N TYR A 938 13.34 40.98 -32.69
CA TYR A 938 13.13 39.54 -32.53
C TYR A 938 13.18 39.16 -31.05
N ASP A 939 12.31 38.22 -30.64
CA ASP A 939 12.29 37.66 -29.30
C ASP A 939 13.45 36.66 -29.06
N ILE A 940 13.50 36.07 -27.87
CA ILE A 940 14.52 35.07 -27.51
C ILE A 940 14.51 33.81 -28.40
N TYR A 941 13.41 33.56 -29.11
CA TYR A 941 13.25 32.44 -30.05
C TYR A 941 13.60 32.85 -31.49
N GLY A 942 14.05 34.09 -31.71
CA GLY A 942 14.32 34.63 -33.04
C GLY A 942 13.06 34.92 -33.84
N LEU A 943 11.91 35.11 -33.18
CA LEU A 943 10.64 35.40 -33.83
C LEU A 943 10.34 36.89 -33.76
N SER A 944 9.96 37.47 -34.89
CA SER A 944 9.37 38.81 -34.88
C SER A 944 8.00 38.77 -34.24
N TYR A 945 7.48 39.94 -33.82
CA TYR A 945 6.11 40.02 -33.30
C TYR A 945 5.07 39.42 -34.25
N TYR A 946 5.22 39.61 -35.56
CA TYR A 946 4.33 39.05 -36.58
C TYR A 946 4.42 37.50 -36.63
N ALA A 947 5.63 36.95 -36.62
CA ALA A 947 5.85 35.51 -36.58
C ALA A 947 5.35 34.88 -35.26
N ARG A 948 5.59 35.56 -34.13
CA ARG A 948 5.11 35.16 -32.79
C ARG A 948 3.58 35.08 -32.77
N LEU A 949 2.90 36.07 -33.34
CA LEU A 949 1.44 36.12 -33.44
C LEU A 949 0.87 35.01 -34.34
N ALA A 950 1.52 34.71 -35.46
CA ALA A 950 1.13 33.62 -36.35
C ALA A 950 1.30 32.24 -35.71
N ILE A 951 2.44 31.97 -35.09
CA ILE A 951 2.70 30.70 -34.38
C ILE A 951 1.74 30.54 -33.20
N PHE A 952 1.51 31.61 -32.43
CA PHE A 952 0.50 31.62 -31.36
C PHE A 952 -0.88 31.24 -31.92
N THR A 953 -1.30 31.88 -33.01
CA THR A 953 -2.63 31.65 -33.60
C THR A 953 -2.78 30.23 -34.11
N LEU A 954 -1.73 29.65 -34.69
CA LEU A 954 -1.71 28.27 -35.15
C LEU A 954 -1.83 27.27 -33.98
N ASN A 955 -1.05 27.45 -32.92
CA ASN A 955 -1.16 26.62 -31.70
C ASN A 955 -2.53 26.79 -31.05
N PHE A 956 -3.05 28.01 -31.01
CA PHE A 956 -4.37 28.31 -30.45
C PHE A 956 -5.50 27.63 -31.23
N ILE A 957 -5.47 27.63 -32.57
CA ILE A 957 -6.43 26.89 -33.42
C ILE A 957 -6.37 25.39 -33.13
N LYS A 958 -5.15 24.84 -32.98
CA LYS A 958 -4.94 23.43 -32.63
C LYS A 958 -5.56 23.09 -31.27
N ASP A 959 -5.44 23.98 -30.30
CA ASP A 959 -5.90 23.75 -28.93
C ASP A 959 -7.41 23.88 -28.72
N ILE A 960 -8.08 24.81 -29.42
CA ILE A 960 -9.54 25.04 -29.28
C ILE A 960 -10.37 24.32 -30.35
N GLY A 961 -9.72 23.85 -31.42
CA GLY A 961 -10.35 23.16 -32.54
C GLY A 961 -10.79 24.09 -33.67
N VAL A 962 -10.69 23.59 -34.91
CA VAL A 962 -10.99 24.33 -36.15
C VAL A 962 -12.44 24.82 -36.19
N GLN A 963 -13.40 24.00 -35.74
CA GLN A 963 -14.82 24.34 -35.75
C GLN A 963 -15.17 25.48 -34.79
N VAL A 964 -14.45 25.59 -33.66
CA VAL A 964 -14.67 26.63 -32.65
C VAL A 964 -14.06 27.95 -33.12
N PHE A 965 -12.86 27.91 -33.70
CA PHE A 965 -12.18 29.11 -34.19
C PHE A 965 -12.85 29.70 -35.44
N PHE A 966 -13.21 28.86 -36.42
CA PHE A 966 -13.88 29.26 -37.66
C PHE A 966 -15.39 29.06 -37.58
N LYS A 967 -16.02 29.68 -36.57
CA LYS A 967 -17.46 29.58 -36.33
C LYS A 967 -18.26 30.12 -37.52
N LYS A 968 -19.33 29.42 -37.90
CA LYS A 968 -20.31 29.89 -38.90
C LYS A 968 -21.19 30.99 -38.30
N ASN A 969 -21.33 32.10 -39.02
CA ASN A 969 -22.29 33.16 -38.72
C ASN A 969 -23.71 32.71 -39.11
N ALA A 970 -24.74 33.52 -38.81
CA ALA A 970 -26.13 33.22 -39.15
C ALA A 970 -26.36 32.92 -40.64
N ASP A 971 -25.51 33.48 -41.51
CA ASP A 971 -25.53 33.30 -42.97
C ASP A 971 -24.70 32.09 -43.44
N GLY A 972 -24.24 31.22 -42.53
CA GLY A 972 -23.44 30.03 -42.86
C GLY A 972 -21.96 30.30 -43.19
N VAL A 973 -21.54 31.57 -43.33
CA VAL A 973 -20.16 31.97 -43.62
C VAL A 973 -19.27 31.81 -42.38
N ARG A 974 -18.12 31.15 -42.54
CA ARG A 974 -17.13 31.02 -41.47
C ARG A 974 -16.44 32.36 -41.16
N SER A 975 -16.42 32.73 -39.89
CA SER A 975 -15.65 33.87 -39.37
C SER A 975 -14.14 33.60 -39.48
N ARG A 976 -13.34 34.68 -39.53
CA ARG A 976 -11.86 34.65 -39.45
C ARG A 976 -11.12 33.90 -40.57
N LEU A 977 -11.76 33.57 -41.70
CA LEU A 977 -11.10 32.92 -42.85
C LEU A 977 -9.84 33.65 -43.34
N TRP A 978 -9.79 34.98 -43.18
CA TRP A 978 -8.63 35.80 -43.51
C TRP A 978 -7.34 35.37 -42.79
N VAL A 979 -7.43 34.75 -41.61
CA VAL A 979 -6.29 34.27 -40.83
C VAL A 979 -5.50 33.21 -41.61
N ILE A 980 -6.17 32.38 -42.41
CA ILE A 980 -5.53 31.32 -43.21
C ILE A 980 -4.53 31.94 -44.19
N ASN A 981 -4.90 33.04 -44.84
CA ASN A 981 -4.02 33.74 -45.79
C ASN A 981 -2.76 34.29 -45.10
N GLU A 982 -2.91 34.86 -43.92
CA GLU A 982 -1.78 35.41 -43.15
C GLU A 982 -0.85 34.29 -42.63
N LEU A 983 -1.41 33.14 -42.21
CA LEU A 983 -0.62 31.96 -41.80
C LEU A 983 0.18 31.36 -42.97
N ILE A 984 -0.42 31.25 -44.16
CA ILE A 984 0.28 30.84 -45.39
C ILE A 984 1.39 31.84 -45.72
N PHE A 985 1.15 33.14 -45.50
CA PHE A 985 2.14 34.17 -45.75
C PHE A 985 3.36 34.03 -44.81
N VAL A 986 3.15 33.84 -43.51
CA VAL A 986 4.25 33.61 -42.55
C VAL A 986 5.02 32.32 -42.84
N GLN A 987 4.32 31.26 -43.27
CA GLN A 987 4.95 30.02 -43.71
C GLN A 987 5.93 30.27 -44.88
N ASN A 988 5.55 31.11 -45.83
CA ASN A 988 6.40 31.48 -46.97
C ASN A 988 7.59 32.36 -46.58
N ILE A 989 7.45 33.20 -45.55
CA ILE A 989 8.56 34.00 -45.01
C ILE A 989 9.60 33.09 -44.32
N LEU A 990 9.16 32.08 -43.55
CA LEU A 990 10.04 31.28 -42.71
C LEU A 990 10.78 30.13 -43.43
N LYS A 991 10.46 29.84 -44.71
CA LYS A 991 11.02 28.88 -45.71
C LYS A 991 11.50 27.46 -45.29
N ASN A 992 11.82 27.19 -44.03
CA ASN A 992 12.44 25.95 -43.52
C ASN A 992 11.75 25.37 -42.27
N CYS A 993 10.55 25.82 -41.90
CA CYS A 993 9.83 25.28 -40.75
C CYS A 993 8.81 24.19 -41.20
N ASN A 994 9.29 22.96 -41.40
CA ASN A 994 8.47 21.82 -41.83
C ASN A 994 7.25 21.57 -40.92
N LEU A 995 7.38 21.86 -39.61
CA LEU A 995 6.31 21.72 -38.63
C LEU A 995 5.16 22.71 -38.86
N LEU A 996 5.48 23.97 -39.19
CA LEU A 996 4.50 25.01 -39.48
C LEU A 996 3.72 24.66 -40.76
N LYS A 997 4.44 24.22 -41.80
CA LYS A 997 3.89 23.77 -43.08
C LYS A 997 2.96 22.56 -42.91
N LYS A 998 3.37 21.55 -42.14
CA LYS A 998 2.54 20.36 -41.85
C LYS A 998 1.26 20.73 -41.11
N THR A 999 1.34 21.62 -40.11
CA THR A 999 0.19 21.98 -39.27
C THR A 999 -0.79 22.91 -39.99
N THR A 1000 -0.31 23.90 -40.72
CA THR A 1000 -1.16 24.77 -41.56
C THR A 1000 -1.91 23.96 -42.62
N ASN A 1001 -1.21 23.03 -43.29
CA ASN A 1001 -1.82 22.15 -44.27
C ASN A 1001 -2.87 21.22 -43.64
N ALA A 1002 -2.62 20.68 -42.44
CA ALA A 1002 -3.58 19.86 -41.71
C ALA A 1002 -4.86 20.62 -41.30
N ILE A 1003 -4.74 21.90 -40.94
CA ILE A 1003 -5.92 22.76 -40.66
C ILE A 1003 -6.73 22.93 -41.95
N ILE A 1004 -6.07 23.28 -43.05
CA ILE A 1004 -6.69 23.45 -44.37
C ILE A 1004 -7.38 22.16 -44.84
N SER A 1005 -6.76 21.01 -44.59
CA SER A 1005 -7.29 19.69 -44.98
C SER A 1005 -8.27 19.08 -43.98
N SER A 1006 -8.65 19.78 -42.91
CA SER A 1006 -9.65 19.25 -41.97
C SER A 1006 -11.01 19.11 -42.66
N GLU A 1007 -11.69 17.97 -42.46
CA GLU A 1007 -13.01 17.68 -43.04
C GLU A 1007 -14.01 18.83 -42.83
N SER A 1008 -13.90 19.50 -41.68
CA SER A 1008 -14.70 20.67 -41.39
C SER A 1008 -14.54 21.78 -42.45
N LEU A 1009 -13.31 22.15 -42.85
CA LEU A 1009 -13.07 23.22 -43.81
C LEU A 1009 -13.25 22.73 -45.26
N GLN A 1010 -13.02 21.44 -45.54
CA GLN A 1010 -13.21 20.84 -46.85
C GLN A 1010 -14.68 20.83 -47.30
N ALA A 1011 -15.64 20.65 -46.37
CA ALA A 1011 -17.07 20.70 -46.66
C ALA A 1011 -17.58 22.09 -47.12
N ASP A 1012 -16.82 23.17 -46.85
CA ASP A 1012 -17.19 24.55 -47.21
C ASP A 1012 -16.34 25.10 -48.39
N SER A 1013 -15.62 24.21 -49.10
CA SER A 1013 -14.64 24.51 -50.17
C SER A 1013 -15.17 25.26 -51.42
N PHE A 1014 -16.45 25.64 -51.44
CA PHE A 1014 -17.05 26.39 -52.55
C PHE A 1014 -16.90 27.92 -52.48
N GLN A 1015 -16.33 28.51 -51.40
CA GLN A 1015 -16.25 29.98 -51.27
C GLN A 1015 -14.85 30.62 -51.26
N TYR A 1016 -13.77 29.85 -51.19
CA TYR A 1016 -12.41 30.37 -51.43
C TYR A 1016 -11.63 29.35 -52.25
N ASP A 1017 -11.16 29.77 -53.42
CA ASP A 1017 -10.47 28.94 -54.42
C ASP A 1017 -9.03 28.64 -53.96
N ILE A 1018 -8.92 27.85 -52.88
CA ILE A 1018 -7.66 27.44 -52.21
C ILE A 1018 -6.77 26.67 -53.19
N SER A 1019 -7.36 25.86 -54.08
CA SER A 1019 -6.66 25.15 -55.15
C SER A 1019 -5.90 26.10 -56.07
N ARG A 1020 -6.51 27.23 -56.44
CA ARG A 1020 -5.88 28.23 -57.31
C ARG A 1020 -4.73 29.00 -56.65
N ILE A 1021 -4.71 29.09 -55.32
CA ILE A 1021 -3.58 29.65 -54.57
C ILE A 1021 -2.42 28.65 -54.52
N ILE A 1022 -2.72 27.36 -54.29
CA ILE A 1022 -1.73 26.28 -54.32
C ILE A 1022 -1.12 26.15 -55.71
N ASP A 1023 -1.93 26.22 -56.77
CA ASP A 1023 -1.50 26.15 -58.18
C ASP A 1023 -0.63 27.35 -58.60
N LYS A 1024 -0.94 28.56 -58.11
CA LYS A 1024 -0.10 29.75 -58.37
C LYS A 1024 1.26 29.67 -57.69
N LEU A 1025 1.36 29.00 -56.55
CA LEU A 1025 2.60 28.85 -55.80
C LEU A 1025 3.47 27.73 -56.39
N THR A 1026 2.89 26.64 -56.87
CA THR A 1026 3.62 25.54 -57.53
C THR A 1026 4.04 25.87 -58.98
N ALA A 1027 3.32 26.77 -59.67
CA ALA A 1027 3.69 27.22 -61.01
C ALA A 1027 5.00 28.04 -61.07
N LYS A 1028 5.47 28.62 -59.96
CA LYS A 1028 6.71 29.42 -59.93
C LYS A 1028 7.99 28.57 -59.91
N ASP A 1029 7.91 27.30 -59.52
CA ASP A 1029 9.07 26.40 -59.46
C ASP A 1029 9.32 25.62 -60.77
N LYS A 1030 8.38 25.62 -61.73
CA LYS A 1030 8.46 24.82 -62.98
C LYS A 1030 9.04 25.56 -64.19
N ALA A 1031 9.43 26.82 -64.08
CA ALA A 1031 10.06 27.58 -65.17
C ALA A 1031 11.59 27.43 -65.18
N GLN A 1032 12.11 26.20 -65.19
CA GLN A 1032 13.41 25.89 -65.77
C GLN A 1032 13.46 24.42 -66.20
N VAL A 1033 13.43 24.25 -67.52
CA VAL A 1033 13.90 23.10 -68.33
C VAL A 1033 12.89 21.97 -68.60
N GLY A 1034 12.45 21.90 -69.87
CA GLY A 1034 11.78 20.75 -70.50
C GLY A 1034 12.75 19.55 -70.69
N GLU A 1035 12.34 18.38 -71.16
CA GLU A 1035 11.55 18.06 -72.36
C GLU A 1035 10.86 16.68 -72.20
N GLY A 1036 9.83 16.41 -73.03
CA GLY A 1036 9.50 15.03 -73.44
C GLY A 1036 8.03 14.58 -73.30
N GLU A 1037 7.27 14.81 -74.37
CA GLU A 1037 6.24 13.96 -75.02
C GLU A 1037 5.19 13.10 -74.26
N GLU A 1038 3.95 13.36 -74.69
CA GLU A 1038 2.83 12.46 -75.09
C GLU A 1038 1.87 11.80 -74.08
N ASP A 1039 0.60 12.19 -74.31
CA ASP A 1039 -0.67 11.44 -74.34
C ASP A 1039 -1.43 11.02 -73.06
N GLY A 1040 -2.71 11.40 -73.04
CA GLY A 1040 -3.80 10.57 -72.49
C GLY A 1040 -4.85 11.30 -71.65
N ASP A 1041 -6.04 11.48 -72.24
CA ASP A 1041 -7.29 12.05 -71.71
C ASP A 1041 -7.96 11.32 -70.51
N GLU A 1042 -8.79 12.09 -69.79
CA GLU A 1042 -10.13 11.81 -69.18
C GLU A 1042 -10.29 10.61 -68.19
N THR A 1043 -11.09 10.61 -67.10
CA THR A 1043 -12.21 11.36 -66.48
C THR A 1043 -12.44 10.69 -65.09
N ILE A 1044 -12.54 11.37 -63.93
CA ILE A 1044 -13.65 12.08 -63.25
C ILE A 1044 -14.96 11.29 -62.99
N GLU A 1045 -15.29 11.21 -61.68
CA GLU A 1045 -16.61 11.09 -61.00
C GLU A 1045 -17.39 9.75 -61.05
N THR A 1046 -18.16 9.32 -60.06
CA THR A 1046 -19.09 10.00 -59.10
C THR A 1046 -19.43 9.01 -57.94
N ILE A 1047 -19.47 9.45 -56.67
CA ILE A 1047 -20.65 9.73 -55.80
C ILE A 1047 -21.62 8.54 -55.54
N ILE A 1048 -21.91 8.24 -54.26
CA ILE A 1048 -23.26 8.24 -53.60
C ILE A 1048 -23.14 7.85 -52.11
N ASP A 1049 -23.91 8.59 -51.30
CA ASP A 1049 -24.13 8.57 -49.84
C ASP A 1049 -24.96 7.38 -49.29
N GLU A 1050 -25.15 7.45 -47.96
CA GLU A 1050 -26.18 6.83 -47.09
C GLU A 1050 -25.89 5.42 -46.57
N GLU A 1051 -26.20 5.03 -45.33
CA GLU A 1051 -26.45 5.61 -44.00
C GLU A 1051 -26.68 4.36 -43.13
N GLU A 1052 -26.27 4.38 -41.84
CA GLU A 1052 -26.87 3.69 -40.68
C GLU A 1052 -27.05 2.13 -40.73
N GLU A 1053 -26.86 1.33 -39.68
CA GLU A 1053 -27.01 1.49 -38.24
C GLU A 1053 -26.46 0.21 -37.56
N GLU A 1054 -25.83 0.38 -36.38
CA GLU A 1054 -25.93 -0.45 -35.14
C GLU A 1054 -25.79 -2.00 -35.20
N LYS A 1055 -25.10 -2.71 -34.30
CA LYS A 1055 -24.88 -2.54 -32.86
C LYS A 1055 -23.98 -3.69 -32.33
N GLU A 1056 -23.24 -3.40 -31.24
CA GLU A 1056 -22.99 -4.21 -30.00
C GLU A 1056 -22.63 -5.71 -30.13
N GLU A 1057 -21.71 -6.35 -29.41
CA GLU A 1057 -20.95 -6.20 -28.15
C GLU A 1057 -19.84 -7.28 -28.25
N GLY A 1058 -18.60 -7.08 -27.84
CA GLY A 1058 -18.16 -7.43 -26.48
C GLY A 1058 -17.04 -8.49 -26.46
N GLU A 1059 -15.82 -8.02 -26.11
CA GLU A 1059 -14.72 -8.66 -25.35
C GLU A 1059 -14.09 -10.01 -25.76
N GLY A 1060 -12.76 -9.99 -25.88
CA GLY A 1060 -11.90 -11.18 -25.86
C GLY A 1060 -10.43 -10.90 -26.21
N GLU A 1061 -9.67 -10.35 -25.26
CA GLU A 1061 -8.21 -10.20 -25.30
C GLU A 1061 -7.47 -11.55 -25.32
N GLY A 1062 -6.31 -11.58 -25.99
CA GLY A 1062 -5.19 -12.43 -25.59
C GLY A 1062 -4.45 -13.17 -26.71
N GLU A 1063 -3.93 -12.49 -27.73
CA GLU A 1063 -2.94 -13.08 -28.67
C GLU A 1063 -2.09 -12.06 -29.46
N GLU A 1064 -1.89 -10.82 -28.98
CA GLU A 1064 -1.21 -9.76 -29.76
C GLU A 1064 0.25 -9.44 -29.36
N GLU A 1065 0.82 -9.97 -28.27
CA GLU A 1065 2.12 -9.46 -27.75
C GLU A 1065 3.41 -9.99 -28.42
N GLU A 1066 3.38 -10.87 -29.43
CA GLU A 1066 4.59 -11.27 -30.19
C GLU A 1066 4.63 -10.72 -31.64
N GLU A 1067 3.54 -10.14 -32.15
CA GLU A 1067 3.49 -9.50 -33.49
C GLU A 1067 3.83 -7.99 -33.41
N TYR A 1068 3.65 -7.37 -32.24
CA TYR A 1068 3.95 -5.96 -31.99
C TYR A 1068 5.46 -5.63 -31.93
N ASP A 1069 6.33 -6.60 -31.64
CA ASP A 1069 7.78 -6.37 -31.55
C ASP A 1069 8.48 -6.42 -32.94
N GLU A 1070 7.89 -7.06 -33.96
CA GLU A 1070 8.38 -6.99 -35.35
C GLU A 1070 7.81 -5.75 -36.08
N GLU A 1071 6.53 -5.40 -35.88
CA GLU A 1071 5.94 -4.19 -36.49
C GLU A 1071 6.53 -2.89 -35.93
N MET A 1072 6.82 -2.81 -34.62
CA MET A 1072 7.53 -1.66 -34.07
C MET A 1072 8.97 -1.58 -34.59
N ALA A 1073 9.65 -2.72 -34.78
CA ALA A 1073 11.00 -2.73 -35.34
C ALA A 1073 11.04 -2.22 -36.79
N ASP A 1074 10.06 -2.58 -37.62
CA ASP A 1074 9.92 -2.08 -38.98
C ASP A 1074 9.55 -0.59 -39.01
N MET A 1075 8.64 -0.13 -38.14
CA MET A 1075 8.26 1.27 -38.04
C MET A 1075 9.40 2.17 -37.50
N TYR A 1076 10.23 1.65 -36.59
CA TYR A 1076 11.46 2.30 -36.15
C TYR A 1076 12.56 2.25 -37.23
N TRP A 1077 12.62 1.20 -38.04
CA TRP A 1077 13.54 1.10 -39.19
C TRP A 1077 13.18 2.12 -40.26
N ASP A 1078 11.90 2.29 -40.60
CA ASP A 1078 11.41 3.30 -41.54
C ASP A 1078 11.72 4.72 -41.06
N THR A 1079 11.51 4.98 -39.77
CA THR A 1079 11.80 6.31 -39.17
C THR A 1079 13.30 6.60 -39.16
N ILE A 1080 14.14 5.60 -38.88
CA ILE A 1080 15.60 5.73 -38.96
C ILE A 1080 16.02 5.94 -40.43
N THR A 1081 15.46 5.17 -41.36
CA THR A 1081 15.71 5.24 -42.81
C THR A 1081 15.37 6.62 -43.39
N GLU A 1082 14.26 7.25 -42.95
CA GLU A 1082 13.94 8.65 -43.25
C GLU A 1082 14.93 9.64 -42.62
N LEU A 1083 15.35 9.41 -41.36
CA LEU A 1083 16.26 10.33 -40.65
C LEU A 1083 17.69 10.35 -41.21
N ILE A 1084 18.19 9.23 -41.73
CA ILE A 1084 19.49 9.14 -42.42
C ILE A 1084 19.39 9.22 -43.95
N ASN A 1085 18.17 9.41 -44.49
CA ASN A 1085 17.92 9.58 -45.92
C ASN A 1085 18.42 8.37 -46.75
N PHE A 1086 18.16 7.18 -46.24
CA PHE A 1086 18.55 5.91 -46.85
C PHE A 1086 17.43 5.42 -47.77
N ASP A 1087 17.75 5.03 -48.99
CA ASP A 1087 16.75 4.57 -49.98
C ASP A 1087 16.82 3.05 -50.09
N GLU A 1088 15.76 2.35 -49.67
CA GLU A 1088 15.74 0.88 -49.55
C GLU A 1088 15.82 0.15 -50.89
N ASN A 1089 15.62 0.84 -52.02
CA ASN A 1089 15.68 0.24 -53.36
C ASN A 1089 17.07 0.28 -54.02
N ILE A 1090 18.11 0.75 -53.32
CA ILE A 1090 19.48 0.79 -53.85
C ILE A 1090 20.17 -0.56 -53.58
N GLU A 1091 20.59 -1.26 -54.64
CA GLU A 1091 21.58 -2.34 -54.52
C GLU A 1091 22.92 -1.75 -54.08
N ILE A 1092 23.18 -1.77 -52.77
CA ILE A 1092 24.41 -1.24 -52.20
C ILE A 1092 25.52 -2.28 -52.42
N ALA A 1093 26.29 -2.09 -53.48
CA ALA A 1093 27.43 -2.94 -53.81
C ALA A 1093 28.61 -2.83 -52.83
N ASN A 1094 28.58 -1.90 -51.86
CA ASN A 1094 29.70 -1.63 -50.97
C ASN A 1094 29.30 -1.70 -49.49
N ARG A 1095 29.77 -2.75 -48.80
CA ARG A 1095 29.45 -3.04 -47.39
C ARG A 1095 29.88 -1.93 -46.42
N ASP A 1096 30.87 -1.12 -46.76
CA ASP A 1096 31.35 -0.02 -45.90
C ASP A 1096 30.36 1.16 -45.79
N THR A 1097 29.44 1.30 -46.75
CA THR A 1097 28.45 2.39 -46.74
C THR A 1097 27.36 2.17 -45.69
N ILE A 1098 26.88 0.92 -45.56
CA ILE A 1098 25.89 0.54 -44.54
C ILE A 1098 26.47 0.73 -43.14
N ILE A 1099 27.76 0.43 -43.00
CA ILE A 1099 28.49 0.58 -41.74
C ILE A 1099 28.58 2.05 -41.30
N SER A 1100 28.83 2.97 -42.23
CA SER A 1100 28.85 4.43 -41.97
C SER A 1100 27.48 4.98 -41.56
N LEU A 1101 26.41 4.49 -42.20
CA LEU A 1101 25.03 4.88 -41.89
C LEU A 1101 24.59 4.40 -40.51
N ILE A 1102 24.90 3.16 -40.15
CA ILE A 1102 24.63 2.60 -38.82
C ILE A 1102 25.42 3.38 -37.74
N SER A 1103 26.67 3.73 -38.01
CA SER A 1103 27.50 4.53 -37.09
C SER A 1103 26.95 5.95 -36.88
N ASN A 1104 26.43 6.59 -37.93
CA ASN A 1104 25.78 7.91 -37.84
C ASN A 1104 24.43 7.86 -37.11
N ALA A 1105 23.61 6.84 -37.35
CA ALA A 1105 22.37 6.63 -36.60
C ALA A 1105 22.65 6.45 -35.10
N PHE A 1106 23.69 5.69 -34.75
CA PHE A 1106 24.10 5.51 -33.35
C PHE A 1106 24.69 6.77 -32.71
N ARG A 1107 25.36 7.64 -33.49
CA ARG A 1107 25.79 8.96 -33.01
C ARG A 1107 24.61 9.86 -32.67
N ILE A 1108 23.58 9.89 -33.53
CA ILE A 1108 22.34 10.66 -33.32
C ILE A 1108 21.56 10.13 -32.10
N ILE A 1109 21.50 8.82 -31.90
CA ILE A 1109 20.85 8.20 -30.73
C ILE A 1109 21.64 8.50 -29.44
N LYS A 1110 22.97 8.53 -29.49
CA LYS A 1110 23.84 8.91 -28.37
C LYS A 1110 23.70 10.40 -28.00
N GLU A 1111 23.54 11.28 -28.98
CA GLU A 1111 23.33 12.72 -28.78
C GLU A 1111 21.92 13.06 -28.24
N THR A 1112 20.94 12.15 -28.41
CA THR A 1112 19.57 12.32 -27.92
C THR A 1112 19.30 11.71 -26.53
N GLY A 1113 20.26 11.00 -25.94
CA GLY A 1113 20.28 10.65 -24.51
C GLY A 1113 19.30 9.56 -24.04
N TYR A 1114 18.68 8.79 -24.95
CA TYR A 1114 17.73 7.72 -24.60
C TYR A 1114 18.45 6.41 -24.18
N GLN A 1115 18.03 5.80 -23.06
CA GLN A 1115 18.49 4.46 -22.64
C GLN A 1115 17.55 3.39 -23.20
N TYR A 1116 18.00 2.47 -24.07
CA TYR A 1116 17.47 1.09 -24.12
C TYR A 1116 18.41 0.15 -24.90
N SER A 1117 18.92 -0.89 -24.23
CA SER A 1117 19.83 -1.90 -24.82
C SER A 1117 19.12 -2.98 -25.65
N SER A 1118 17.79 -3.07 -25.58
CA SER A 1118 16.98 -4.05 -26.32
C SER A 1118 16.84 -3.67 -27.78
N VAL A 1119 16.43 -2.42 -28.08
CA VAL A 1119 16.32 -1.89 -29.45
C VAL A 1119 17.65 -1.93 -30.21
N PHE A 1120 18.76 -1.66 -29.49
CA PHE A 1120 20.12 -1.76 -30.02
C PHE A 1120 20.44 -3.18 -30.52
N SER A 1121 20.07 -4.19 -29.73
CA SER A 1121 20.37 -5.59 -30.03
C SER A 1121 19.48 -6.12 -31.16
N THR A 1122 18.23 -5.64 -31.25
CA THR A 1122 17.27 -5.99 -32.30
C THR A 1122 17.63 -5.34 -33.65
N LEU A 1123 17.94 -4.04 -33.69
CA LEU A 1123 18.39 -3.34 -34.91
C LEU A 1123 19.71 -3.89 -35.44
N LEU A 1124 20.67 -4.14 -34.55
CA LEU A 1124 21.94 -4.78 -34.93
C LEU A 1124 21.68 -6.21 -35.41
N GLY A 1125 20.84 -6.99 -34.72
CA GLY A 1125 20.44 -8.33 -35.14
C GLY A 1125 19.79 -8.35 -36.53
N TYR A 1126 18.90 -7.41 -36.82
CA TYR A 1126 18.25 -7.26 -38.12
C TYR A 1126 19.25 -6.88 -39.22
N ALA A 1127 20.11 -5.88 -38.98
CA ALA A 1127 21.13 -5.46 -39.94
C ALA A 1127 22.17 -6.54 -40.23
N LEU A 1128 22.63 -7.28 -39.21
CA LEU A 1128 23.57 -8.39 -39.37
C LEU A 1128 22.97 -9.54 -40.19
N LYS A 1129 21.67 -9.81 -39.99
CA LYS A 1129 20.93 -10.89 -40.65
C LYS A 1129 20.50 -10.55 -42.08
N LYS A 1130 20.12 -9.29 -42.36
CA LYS A 1130 19.69 -8.80 -43.69
C LYS A 1130 20.88 -8.59 -44.65
N TYR A 1131 22.06 -8.23 -44.15
CA TYR A 1131 23.24 -7.90 -44.99
C TYR A 1131 24.42 -8.89 -44.89
N GLU A 1132 24.24 -10.02 -44.19
CA GLU A 1132 25.22 -11.10 -44.01
C GLU A 1132 26.60 -10.63 -43.53
N ILE A 1133 26.63 -9.76 -42.54
CA ILE A 1133 27.87 -9.29 -41.91
C ILE A 1133 28.35 -10.38 -40.92
N SER A 1134 29.59 -10.85 -41.06
CA SER A 1134 30.13 -11.88 -40.17
C SER A 1134 30.24 -11.39 -38.71
N GLU A 1135 29.96 -12.25 -37.73
CA GLU A 1135 30.06 -11.94 -36.28
C GLU A 1135 31.39 -11.25 -35.91
N GLU A 1136 32.51 -11.70 -36.48
CA GLU A 1136 33.84 -11.15 -36.22
C GLU A 1136 34.00 -9.68 -36.70
N ARG A 1137 33.20 -9.25 -37.69
CA ARG A 1137 33.17 -7.87 -38.22
C ARG A 1137 32.16 -7.00 -37.46
N ALA A 1138 31.07 -7.62 -36.97
CA ALA A 1138 30.10 -6.99 -36.08
C ALA A 1138 30.73 -6.63 -34.73
N GLU A 1139 31.58 -7.51 -34.18
CA GLU A 1139 32.36 -7.25 -32.96
C GLU A 1139 33.34 -6.08 -33.14
N ILE A 1140 33.98 -5.94 -34.31
CA ILE A 1140 34.85 -4.78 -34.60
C ILE A 1140 34.04 -3.48 -34.63
N LEU A 1141 32.87 -3.49 -35.27
CA LEU A 1141 31.96 -2.34 -35.31
C LEU A 1141 31.43 -1.93 -33.94
N LEU A 1142 31.05 -2.93 -33.14
CA LEU A 1142 30.71 -2.74 -31.74
C LEU A 1142 31.89 -2.13 -30.98
N SER A 1143 33.12 -2.57 -31.23
CA SER A 1143 34.32 -2.04 -30.55
C SER A 1143 34.78 -0.65 -31.03
N GLU A 1144 34.44 -0.23 -32.25
CA GLU A 1144 34.78 1.10 -32.79
C GLU A 1144 33.76 2.18 -32.37
N VAL A 1145 32.48 1.80 -32.21
CA VAL A 1145 31.41 2.69 -31.70
C VAL A 1145 31.37 2.67 -30.16
N ILE A 1146 31.76 1.55 -29.55
CA ILE A 1146 31.88 1.38 -28.11
C ILE A 1146 33.38 1.26 -27.79
N GLU A 1147 34.06 2.38 -27.57
CA GLU A 1147 35.26 2.31 -26.73
C GLU A 1147 34.79 1.95 -25.29
N PRO A 1148 35.33 0.89 -24.69
CA PRO A 1148 34.77 0.30 -23.48
C PRO A 1148 35.23 1.05 -22.23
N THR A 1149 34.28 1.47 -21.39
CA THR A 1149 34.42 1.16 -19.96
C THR A 1149 33.19 0.42 -19.51
N ILE A 1150 33.40 -0.89 -19.52
CA ILE A 1150 32.50 -2.00 -19.31
C ILE A 1150 32.65 -2.44 -17.85
N PHE A 1151 31.50 -2.62 -17.19
CA PHE A 1151 31.16 -3.70 -16.26
C PHE A 1151 31.66 -3.73 -14.79
N ILE A 1152 30.65 -3.99 -13.96
CA ILE A 1152 30.58 -5.03 -12.89
C ILE A 1152 30.84 -4.62 -11.43
N ASN A 1153 29.71 -4.71 -10.70
CA ASN A 1153 29.49 -5.07 -9.29
C ASN A 1153 29.81 -4.04 -8.19
N GLY A 1154 28.86 -3.64 -7.33
CA GLY A 1154 27.46 -4.07 -7.23
C GLY A 1154 26.78 -3.68 -5.92
N LYS A 1155 25.51 -4.12 -5.83
CA LYS A 1155 24.62 -4.20 -4.64
C LYS A 1155 24.16 -2.84 -4.08
N CYS A 1156 22.89 -2.57 -3.83
CA CYS A 1156 21.66 -3.39 -3.73
C CYS A 1156 20.52 -2.74 -4.50
#